data_AF-A0A929UNP4-F1
#
_entry.id   AF-A0A929UNP4-F1
#
_cell.length_a   1.000
_cell.length_b   1.000
_cell.length_c   1.000
_cell.angle_alpha   90.00
_cell.angle_beta   90.00
_cell.angle_gamma   90.00
#
_symmetry.space_group_name_H-M   'P 1'
#
loop_
_entity.id
_entity.type
_entity.pdbx_description
1 polymer ?
#
loop_
_entity_poly.entity_id
_entity_poly.type
_entity_poly.pdbx_seq_one_letter_code
_entity_poly.pdbx_strand_id
1 'polypeptide(L)'
;MQRFLLNSWLAIYQFFQNLGYNIQRFWMSRWRVTFIYVLVLISSYIIFGLMLSDDYFNKHFSRLAVLKELSTIIEYIGLLFAVQIPVFILLLEKIRDSGDIRRFSLPNVIYFREILATYIILSSLLLVSPRASYYYFPTIIIVAVSLYAMVQSMQLLFGIGQLKQQEKKHIKDLVKRSLMASKMIRANGSIFFADLENSLYVIHRLFTSKRDKRELKKHYLIRASKAGVIKSINVKRLDEIITREYYNRAPQTAKKQSVSRPSDKKIAQLILSTRPGSDIEDQSVIMELVLSDNLPAPHKRLERGLLDCIKIDPDYADSPNRQLEVLVKGFRQQLRGAIEKDDEIAVDDALVIYELLTNATVEEYSNESKDFDYATAKSEFEQIFGDSVSRHLQSTVDIIDEAFFYALRTERRDATKSIISSVYRSLLNVFDSFNIVVAARLEKIFTHAMSRTIYDTTLENTHYKEYVLELLAFRLKEHTGLLLYNYRECDESSSFSREQLEQWLNDRLSNMTSFLLDTYKKSQTSAFKEVKSIFNEVESNYRLYHQEIKELVWTSRSRLFMVAAYIHDRTDLTREQEDIKKIMDNYLGGFSAQDLTKILVKCVDNNYASEWQFDIYDLPADRKMHLVPDFNLSLKSLWVERMLALDSIPEDIEYYGRDDIARTGTFSDFTTREEKPFIIRRLAEMEEQGEDISTLSKLVKTFIDERMRYEDEKLIAAPLDQDEVAEFKEGVLAGYRDYALAFSVFAPNGHLKTTKATKGFLSYGWNQIQDKYGFVKDWHIGTIHQPHSYGSEIAESENKHILESLFSKPSRIDNFEEWLKRLKRSRKSWFVVSVRTADWYMISDRKDDIGKQIKNDFSTGDMSFKGLNQVVPIYHVYDNYLPKGLYAASVDNLGKLEIANSKDEPIEISIDAYSDNERLLEGTLERQPDWLIEKGDRTAREIFLKTQVRMFIKHAFRYKPKGKRSTFYYPIDDKDSD
;
A
#
# COMPACT_ATOMS: atom_id res chain seq x y z
N MET A 1 -7.70 -0.40 70.38
CA MET A 1 -8.68 -1.43 69.96
C MET A 1 -9.15 -1.29 68.51
N GLN A 2 -9.68 -0.15 68.06
CA GLN A 2 -10.14 0.03 66.67
C GLN A 2 -9.07 -0.22 65.59
N ARG A 3 -7.81 0.20 65.79
CA ARG A 3 -6.70 -0.12 64.85
C ARG A 3 -6.33 -1.61 64.80
N PHE A 4 -6.53 -2.34 65.90
CA PHE A 4 -6.27 -3.79 65.96
C PHE A 4 -7.38 -4.54 65.21
N LEU A 5 -8.65 -4.18 65.46
CA LEU A 5 -9.79 -4.74 64.73
C LEU A 5 -9.73 -4.43 63.22
N LEU A 6 -9.31 -3.22 62.83
CA LEU A 6 -9.17 -2.85 61.40
C LEU A 6 -8.05 -3.65 60.71
N ASN A 7 -6.90 -3.86 61.38
CA ASN A 7 -5.80 -4.67 60.85
C ASN A 7 -6.14 -6.16 60.81
N SER A 8 -6.87 -6.68 61.80
CA SER A 8 -7.37 -8.06 61.79
C SER A 8 -8.42 -8.26 60.70
N TRP A 9 -9.31 -7.29 60.46
CA TRP A 9 -10.26 -7.33 59.35
C TRP A 9 -9.56 -7.24 57.99
N LEU A 10 -8.53 -6.41 57.86
CA LEU A 10 -7.73 -6.34 56.63
C LEU A 10 -6.96 -7.65 56.37
N ALA A 11 -6.42 -8.28 57.42
CA ALA A 11 -5.73 -9.56 57.32
C ALA A 11 -6.69 -10.71 56.99
N ILE A 12 -7.90 -10.73 57.59
CA ILE A 12 -8.95 -11.71 57.29
C ILE A 12 -9.49 -11.49 55.86
N TYR A 13 -9.69 -10.24 55.45
CA TYR A 13 -10.14 -9.92 54.09
C TYR A 13 -9.07 -10.25 53.04
N GLN A 14 -7.79 -9.99 53.31
CA GLN A 14 -6.67 -10.44 52.46
C GLN A 14 -6.54 -11.97 52.45
N PHE A 15 -6.79 -12.63 53.57
CA PHE A 15 -6.82 -14.10 53.65
C PHE A 15 -7.95 -14.67 52.80
N PHE A 16 -9.17 -14.13 52.88
CA PHE A 16 -10.31 -14.59 52.06
C PHE A 16 -10.21 -14.16 50.59
N GLN A 17 -9.56 -13.04 50.26
CA GLN A 17 -9.23 -12.70 48.86
C GLN A 17 -8.15 -13.62 48.29
N ASN A 18 -7.11 -13.96 49.07
CA ASN A 18 -6.12 -14.96 48.65
C ASN A 18 -6.73 -16.36 48.59
N LEU A 19 -7.65 -16.71 49.48
CA LEU A 19 -8.39 -17.96 49.45
C LEU A 19 -9.33 -18.00 48.24
N GLY A 20 -10.07 -16.94 47.96
CA GLY A 20 -10.94 -16.81 46.80
C GLY A 20 -10.16 -16.81 45.48
N TYR A 21 -8.99 -16.16 45.43
CA TYR A 21 -8.07 -16.18 44.29
C TYR A 21 -7.44 -17.56 44.10
N ASN A 22 -7.00 -18.23 45.17
CA ASN A 22 -6.48 -19.59 45.12
C ASN A 22 -7.57 -20.60 44.77
N ILE A 23 -8.80 -20.41 45.24
CA ILE A 23 -9.96 -21.23 44.88
C ILE A 23 -10.33 -20.99 43.42
N GLN A 24 -10.37 -19.75 42.91
CA GLN A 24 -10.59 -19.49 41.48
C GLN A 24 -9.47 -20.07 40.60
N ARG A 25 -8.22 -19.94 41.02
CA ARG A 25 -7.04 -20.54 40.37
C ARG A 25 -7.07 -22.08 40.42
N PHE A 26 -7.58 -22.64 41.51
CA PHE A 26 -7.82 -24.08 41.69
C PHE A 26 -8.97 -24.56 40.80
N TRP A 27 -10.02 -23.75 40.62
CA TRP A 27 -11.18 -24.03 39.77
C TRP A 27 -10.89 -23.90 38.27
N MET A 28 -9.90 -23.10 37.86
CA MET A 28 -9.51 -22.90 36.46
C MET A 28 -8.35 -23.81 35.98
N SER A 29 -7.70 -24.58 36.87
CA SER A 29 -6.52 -25.38 36.52
C SER A 29 -6.81 -26.89 36.38
N ARG A 30 -5.85 -27.62 35.77
CA ARG A 30 -5.82 -29.10 35.70
C ARG A 30 -6.00 -29.80 37.06
N TRP A 31 -5.79 -29.10 38.19
CA TRP A 31 -6.02 -29.61 39.54
C TRP A 31 -7.49 -29.92 39.85
N ARG A 32 -8.45 -29.33 39.13
CA ARG A 32 -9.89 -29.61 39.32
C ARG A 32 -10.24 -31.05 38.99
N VAL A 33 -9.68 -31.60 37.91
CA VAL A 33 -9.88 -33.00 37.52
C VAL A 33 -9.25 -33.93 38.55
N THR A 34 -8.02 -33.63 38.98
CA THR A 34 -7.33 -34.39 40.02
C THR A 34 -8.11 -34.36 41.34
N PHE A 35 -8.68 -33.21 41.74
CA PHE A 35 -9.47 -33.08 42.97
C PHE A 35 -10.80 -33.84 42.91
N ILE A 36 -11.52 -33.77 41.79
CA ILE A 36 -12.72 -34.59 41.55
C ILE A 36 -12.35 -36.07 41.62
N TYR A 37 -11.22 -36.46 40.99
CA TYR A 37 -10.72 -37.83 41.02
C TYR A 37 -10.35 -38.29 42.45
N VAL A 38 -9.70 -37.43 43.24
CA VAL A 38 -9.42 -37.67 44.67
C VAL A 38 -10.72 -37.88 45.44
N LEU A 39 -11.73 -37.03 45.23
CA LEU A 39 -13.04 -37.14 45.88
C LEU A 39 -13.74 -38.45 45.52
N VAL A 40 -13.68 -38.85 44.24
CA VAL A 40 -14.23 -40.13 43.78
C VAL A 40 -13.48 -41.31 44.40
N LEU A 41 -12.15 -41.25 44.49
CA LEU A 41 -11.31 -42.28 45.14
C LEU A 41 -11.64 -42.43 46.63
N ILE A 42 -11.76 -41.32 47.35
CA ILE A 42 -12.12 -41.32 48.77
C ILE A 42 -13.55 -41.81 48.97
N SER A 43 -14.50 -41.35 48.14
CA SER A 43 -15.90 -41.81 48.20
C SER A 43 -16.02 -43.29 47.90
N SER A 44 -15.28 -43.78 46.90
CA SER A 44 -15.21 -45.21 46.55
C SER A 44 -14.59 -46.01 47.69
N TYR A 45 -13.51 -45.52 48.32
CA TYR A 45 -12.91 -46.15 49.49
C TYR A 45 -13.91 -46.28 50.66
N ILE A 46 -14.70 -45.24 50.93
CA ILE A 46 -15.73 -45.26 51.98
C ILE A 46 -16.85 -46.25 51.63
N ILE A 47 -17.38 -46.21 50.40
CA ILE A 47 -18.45 -47.10 49.94
C ILE A 47 -17.99 -48.55 49.94
N PHE A 48 -16.79 -48.82 49.45
CA PHE A 48 -16.21 -50.17 49.38
C PHE A 48 -15.93 -50.71 50.79
N GLY A 49 -15.41 -49.88 51.68
CA GLY A 49 -15.23 -50.25 53.09
C GLY A 49 -16.54 -50.50 53.83
N LEU A 50 -17.62 -49.79 53.50
CA LEU A 50 -18.97 -50.04 54.03
C LEU A 50 -19.55 -51.35 53.48
N MET A 51 -19.42 -51.63 52.17
CA MET A 51 -19.85 -52.89 51.56
C MET A 51 -19.08 -54.11 52.10
N LEU A 52 -17.80 -53.93 52.45
CA LEU A 52 -16.93 -54.97 53.03
C LEU A 52 -17.03 -55.09 54.55
N SER A 53 -17.83 -54.24 55.21
CA SER A 53 -18.11 -54.36 56.65
C SER A 53 -19.05 -55.52 56.99
N ASP A 54 -19.65 -56.12 55.97
CA ASP A 54 -20.45 -57.34 56.05
C ASP A 54 -19.55 -58.58 55.93
N ASP A 55 -19.80 -59.62 56.74
CA ASP A 55 -18.96 -60.84 56.87
C ASP A 55 -18.83 -61.67 55.58
N TYR A 56 -19.49 -61.24 54.50
CA TYR A 56 -19.53 -61.86 53.18
C TYR A 56 -18.14 -62.02 52.53
N PHE A 57 -17.28 -60.98 52.60
CA PHE A 57 -16.02 -60.98 51.85
C PHE A 57 -14.93 -61.85 52.48
N ASN A 58 -14.86 -61.84 53.81
CA ASN A 58 -13.96 -62.71 54.59
C ASN A 58 -14.27 -64.20 54.36
N LYS A 59 -15.52 -64.53 54.03
CA LYS A 59 -16.00 -65.91 53.85
C LYS A 59 -15.76 -66.47 52.44
N HIS A 60 -15.64 -65.62 51.42
CA HIS A 60 -15.45 -66.06 50.01
C HIS A 60 -14.04 -65.83 49.46
N PHE A 61 -13.23 -64.96 50.07
CA PHE A 61 -11.87 -64.66 49.62
C PHE A 61 -10.80 -65.07 50.65
N SER A 62 -10.89 -66.28 51.20
CA SER A 62 -9.96 -66.79 52.23
C SER A 62 -8.48 -66.80 51.81
N ARG A 63 -8.19 -66.88 50.50
CA ARG A 63 -6.82 -66.79 49.96
C ARG A 63 -6.19 -65.39 50.10
N LEU A 64 -6.99 -64.34 50.31
CA LEU A 64 -6.54 -62.96 50.53
C LEU A 64 -6.44 -62.62 52.04
N ALA A 65 -6.61 -63.60 52.93
CA ALA A 65 -6.48 -63.41 54.39
C ALA A 65 -5.05 -63.03 54.83
N VAL A 66 -4.05 -63.26 53.97
CA VAL A 66 -2.64 -62.84 54.15
C VAL A 66 -2.48 -61.32 54.18
N LEU A 67 -3.45 -60.57 53.63
CA LEU A 67 -3.46 -59.11 53.62
C LEU A 67 -4.15 -58.51 54.87
N LYS A 68 -4.37 -59.28 55.94
CA LYS A 68 -4.90 -58.75 57.21
C LYS A 68 -3.87 -57.95 57.99
N GLU A 69 -2.59 -58.20 57.76
CA GLU A 69 -1.48 -57.49 58.41
C GLU A 69 -0.94 -56.37 57.52
N LEU A 70 -0.89 -55.16 58.09
CA LEU A 70 -0.37 -53.98 57.41
C LEU A 70 1.11 -54.14 57.04
N SER A 71 1.90 -54.84 57.85
CA SER A 71 3.31 -55.17 57.59
C SER A 71 3.48 -55.95 56.28
N THR A 72 2.70 -57.01 56.10
CA THR A 72 2.73 -57.84 54.89
C THR A 72 2.29 -57.05 53.65
N ILE A 73 1.28 -56.18 53.77
CA ILE A 73 0.85 -55.30 52.68
C ILE A 73 1.97 -54.32 52.29
N ILE A 74 2.63 -53.70 53.27
CA ILE A 74 3.74 -52.77 53.03
C ILE A 74 4.90 -53.49 52.35
N GLU A 75 5.23 -54.73 52.74
CA GLU A 75 6.25 -55.54 52.08
C GLU A 75 5.89 -55.86 50.61
N TYR A 76 4.64 -56.23 50.33
CA TYR A 76 4.17 -56.47 48.96
C TYR A 76 4.23 -55.21 48.08
N ILE A 77 3.80 -54.07 48.61
CA ILE A 77 3.88 -52.78 47.92
C ILE A 77 5.35 -52.38 47.73
N GLY A 78 6.20 -52.62 48.73
CA GLY A 78 7.64 -52.39 48.66
C GLY A 78 8.32 -53.23 47.56
N LEU A 79 7.99 -54.51 47.45
CA LEU A 79 8.48 -55.40 46.39
C LEU A 79 8.03 -54.93 45.01
N LEU A 80 6.77 -54.51 44.90
CA LEU A 80 6.21 -53.98 43.65
C LEU A 80 6.94 -52.68 43.23
N PHE A 81 7.21 -51.76 44.16
CA PHE A 81 7.97 -50.55 43.87
C PHE A 81 9.45 -50.81 43.58
N ALA A 82 10.05 -51.84 44.19
CA ALA A 82 11.43 -52.25 43.90
C ALA A 82 11.62 -52.68 42.43
N VAL A 83 10.58 -53.21 41.78
CA VAL A 83 10.58 -53.50 40.34
C VAL A 83 10.18 -52.27 39.52
N GLN A 84 9.25 -51.46 40.02
CA GLN A 84 8.71 -50.31 39.28
C GLN A 84 9.70 -49.17 39.11
N ILE A 85 10.44 -48.84 40.17
CA ILE A 85 11.38 -47.71 40.19
C ILE A 85 12.48 -47.88 39.14
N PRO A 86 13.16 -49.04 39.02
CA PRO A 86 14.14 -49.26 37.94
C PRO A 86 13.58 -49.09 36.53
N VAL A 87 12.36 -49.59 36.27
CA VAL A 87 11.71 -49.43 34.96
C VAL A 87 11.45 -47.96 34.63
N PHE A 88 11.02 -47.17 35.62
CA PHE A 88 10.84 -45.73 35.46
C PHE A 88 12.17 -44.98 35.31
N ILE A 89 13.24 -45.38 36.00
CA ILE A 89 14.57 -44.80 35.82
C ILE A 89 15.06 -45.05 34.40
N LEU A 90 14.98 -46.28 33.90
CA LEU A 90 15.36 -46.62 32.52
C LEU A 90 14.53 -45.85 31.48
N LEU A 91 13.23 -45.68 31.74
CA LEU A 91 12.38 -44.85 30.90
C LEU A 91 12.82 -43.38 30.93
N LEU A 92 13.12 -42.82 32.11
CA LEU A 92 13.59 -41.43 32.25
C LEU A 92 14.95 -41.20 31.60
N GLU A 93 15.88 -42.16 31.70
CA GLU A 93 17.16 -42.12 31.00
C GLU A 93 16.97 -42.19 29.48
N LYS A 94 16.12 -43.10 29.01
CA LYS A 94 15.79 -43.18 27.59
C LYS A 94 15.11 -41.90 27.09
N ILE A 95 14.19 -41.31 27.87
CA ILE A 95 13.56 -40.01 27.55
C ILE A 95 14.63 -38.92 27.50
N ARG A 96 15.51 -38.86 28.50
CA ARG A 96 16.63 -37.90 28.55
C ARG A 96 17.50 -38.04 27.30
N ASP A 97 17.78 -39.23 26.83
CA ASP A 97 18.71 -39.41 25.72
C ASP A 97 18.00 -39.36 24.34
N SER A 98 16.67 -39.19 24.31
CA SER A 98 15.84 -39.33 23.10
C SER A 98 15.57 -38.06 22.26
N GLY A 99 16.34 -36.99 22.44
CA GLY A 99 16.16 -35.72 21.70
C GLY A 99 15.04 -34.84 22.28
N ASP A 100 15.10 -33.53 21.99
CA ASP A 100 14.30 -32.52 22.71
C ASP A 100 12.79 -32.63 22.47
N ILE A 101 12.37 -33.14 21.31
CA ILE A 101 10.95 -33.33 20.96
C ILE A 101 10.32 -34.45 21.78
N ARG A 102 11.06 -35.54 22.00
CA ARG A 102 10.60 -36.69 22.80
C ARG A 102 10.55 -36.37 24.29
N ARG A 103 11.51 -35.59 24.78
CA ARG A 103 11.48 -35.03 26.14
C ARG A 103 10.23 -34.20 26.41
N PHE A 104 9.71 -33.51 25.39
CA PHE A 104 8.51 -32.69 25.50
C PHE A 104 7.20 -33.49 25.40
N SER A 105 7.13 -34.50 24.53
CA SER A 105 5.91 -35.26 24.25
C SER A 105 5.62 -36.37 25.28
N LEU A 106 6.66 -37.05 25.79
CA LEU A 106 6.52 -38.26 26.61
C LEU A 106 5.95 -38.04 28.03
N PRO A 107 6.24 -36.94 28.76
CA PRO A 107 5.71 -36.73 30.11
C PRO A 107 4.18 -36.68 30.19
N ASN A 108 3.50 -36.31 29.10
CA ASN A 108 2.04 -36.18 29.04
C ASN A 108 1.31 -37.48 28.62
N VAL A 109 2.03 -38.54 28.26
CA VAL A 109 1.44 -39.79 27.74
C VAL A 109 1.15 -40.82 28.83
N ILE A 110 1.99 -40.92 29.87
CA ILE A 110 1.86 -41.95 30.93
C ILE A 110 0.97 -41.50 32.09
N TYR A 111 0.48 -40.24 32.12
CA TYR A 111 -0.25 -39.69 33.28
C TYR A 111 0.53 -39.86 34.60
N PHE A 112 1.86 -39.65 34.56
CA PHE A 112 2.76 -39.85 35.71
C PHE A 112 2.31 -39.11 36.96
N ARG A 113 1.74 -37.91 36.77
CA ARG A 113 1.26 -37.06 37.85
C ARG A 113 0.03 -37.67 38.52
N GLU A 114 -0.92 -38.17 37.75
CA GLU A 114 -2.13 -38.82 38.23
C GLU A 114 -1.79 -40.14 38.92
N ILE A 115 -0.84 -40.90 38.37
CA ILE A 115 -0.31 -42.13 38.98
C ILE A 115 0.34 -41.82 40.34
N LEU A 116 1.22 -40.81 40.41
CA LEU A 116 1.88 -40.41 41.65
C LEU A 116 0.87 -39.91 42.70
N ALA A 117 -0.09 -39.07 42.29
CA ALA A 117 -1.16 -38.59 43.17
C ALA A 117 -1.98 -39.76 43.70
N THR A 118 -2.31 -40.74 42.85
CA THR A 118 -3.04 -41.96 43.22
C THR A 118 -2.26 -42.77 44.25
N TYR A 119 -0.94 -42.95 44.07
CA TYR A 119 -0.12 -43.62 45.07
C TYR A 119 -0.08 -42.87 46.41
N ILE A 120 0.09 -41.55 46.39
CA ILE A 120 0.14 -40.74 47.63
C ILE A 120 -1.19 -40.86 48.39
N ILE A 121 -2.32 -40.76 47.69
CA ILE A 121 -3.65 -40.82 48.29
C ILE A 121 -3.94 -42.24 48.81
N LEU A 122 -3.73 -43.26 47.99
CA LEU A 122 -4.01 -44.64 48.39
C LEU A 122 -3.07 -45.13 49.51
N SER A 123 -1.80 -44.70 49.51
CA SER A 123 -0.86 -44.97 50.61
C SER A 123 -1.28 -44.24 51.88
N SER A 124 -1.78 -43.01 51.78
CA SER A 124 -2.34 -42.29 52.93
C SER A 124 -3.61 -42.97 53.46
N LEU A 125 -4.49 -43.45 52.57
CA LEU A 125 -5.69 -44.20 52.94
C LEU A 125 -5.35 -45.55 53.58
N LEU A 126 -4.27 -46.22 53.15
CA LEU A 126 -3.75 -47.42 53.83
C LEU A 126 -3.35 -47.13 55.27
N LEU A 127 -2.64 -46.02 55.51
CA LEU A 127 -2.13 -45.66 56.83
C LEU A 127 -3.24 -45.20 57.81
N VAL A 128 -4.33 -44.63 57.30
CA VAL A 128 -5.44 -44.07 58.11
C VAL A 128 -6.65 -45.03 58.16
N SER A 129 -6.50 -46.26 57.66
CA SER A 129 -7.59 -47.22 57.56
C SER A 129 -8.08 -47.71 58.94
N PRO A 130 -9.40 -47.63 59.24
CA PRO A 130 -9.94 -47.88 60.57
C PRO A 130 -10.06 -49.37 60.94
N ARG A 131 -10.05 -50.29 59.94
CA ARG A 131 -10.12 -51.75 60.11
C ARG A 131 -9.41 -52.47 58.96
N ALA A 132 -9.00 -53.72 59.19
CA ALA A 132 -8.27 -54.51 58.19
C ALA A 132 -9.03 -54.72 56.87
N SER A 133 -10.37 -54.74 56.88
CA SER A 133 -11.19 -54.84 55.66
C SER A 133 -11.03 -53.64 54.72
N TYR A 134 -10.61 -52.48 55.24
CA TYR A 134 -10.35 -51.28 54.43
C TYR A 134 -9.01 -51.33 53.70
N TYR A 135 -8.09 -52.24 54.07
CA TYR A 135 -6.80 -52.37 53.39
C TYR A 135 -6.92 -52.95 51.97
N TYR A 136 -7.95 -53.75 51.70
CA TYR A 136 -8.13 -54.43 50.41
C TYR A 136 -8.27 -53.45 49.24
N PHE A 137 -9.09 -52.41 49.40
CA PHE A 137 -9.35 -51.46 48.32
C PHE A 137 -8.09 -50.68 47.89
N PRO A 138 -7.37 -49.98 48.78
CA PRO A 138 -6.15 -49.30 48.39
C PRO A 138 -5.09 -50.25 47.82
N THR A 139 -4.94 -51.45 48.40
CA THR A 139 -3.92 -52.41 47.96
C THR A 139 -4.19 -52.91 46.54
N ILE A 140 -5.43 -53.31 46.25
CA ILE A 140 -5.83 -53.80 44.91
C ILE A 140 -5.66 -52.71 43.86
N ILE A 141 -6.08 -51.49 44.18
CA ILE A 141 -5.98 -50.37 43.25
C ILE A 141 -4.52 -49.95 43.03
N ILE A 142 -3.67 -49.93 44.07
CA ILE A 142 -2.22 -49.69 43.91
C ILE A 142 -1.62 -50.73 42.96
N VAL A 143 -1.89 -52.02 43.18
CA VAL A 143 -1.37 -53.10 42.32
C VAL A 143 -1.84 -52.94 40.87
N ALA A 144 -3.13 -52.64 40.66
CA ALA A 144 -3.68 -52.45 39.32
C ALA A 144 -3.06 -51.24 38.59
N VAL A 145 -2.92 -50.11 39.29
CA VAL A 145 -2.31 -48.88 38.77
C VAL A 145 -0.82 -49.09 38.47
N SER A 146 -0.10 -49.83 39.33
CA SER A 146 1.30 -50.18 39.12
C SER A 146 1.52 -51.10 37.95
N LEU A 147 0.67 -52.12 37.78
CA LEU A 147 0.74 -53.02 36.62
C LEU A 147 0.46 -52.25 35.32
N TYR A 148 -0.56 -51.40 35.32
CA TYR A 148 -0.85 -50.52 34.19
C TYR A 148 0.34 -49.62 33.85
N ALA A 149 0.92 -48.97 34.85
CA ALA A 149 2.04 -48.06 34.65
C ALA A 149 3.31 -48.78 34.15
N MET A 150 3.59 -49.99 34.63
CA MET A 150 4.67 -50.83 34.14
C MET A 150 4.44 -51.27 32.70
N VAL A 151 3.25 -51.76 32.36
CA VAL A 151 2.92 -52.20 30.99
C VAL A 151 3.03 -51.04 30.00
N GLN A 152 2.49 -49.87 30.34
CA GLN A 152 2.64 -48.66 29.51
C GLN A 152 4.11 -48.25 29.38
N SER A 153 4.88 -48.27 30.47
CA SER A 153 6.30 -47.90 30.43
C SER A 153 7.13 -48.88 29.61
N MET A 154 6.85 -50.17 29.67
CA MET A 154 7.52 -51.20 28.85
C MET A 154 7.12 -51.08 27.37
N GLN A 155 5.85 -50.82 27.06
CA GLN A 155 5.41 -50.52 25.69
C GLN A 155 6.13 -49.31 25.11
N LEU A 156 6.35 -48.27 25.91
CA LEU A 156 7.11 -47.08 25.50
C LEU A 156 8.62 -47.33 25.43
N LEU A 157 9.19 -48.17 26.30
CA LEU A 157 10.60 -48.53 26.24
C LEU A 157 10.95 -49.36 24.99
N PHE A 158 10.06 -50.23 24.50
CA PHE A 158 10.40 -51.18 23.43
C PHE A 158 9.58 -51.03 22.13
N GLY A 159 8.46 -50.29 22.14
CA GLY A 159 7.56 -50.08 21.01
C GLY A 159 7.87 -48.82 20.19
N ILE A 160 8.93 -48.84 19.38
CA ILE A 160 9.40 -47.68 18.56
C ILE A 160 8.28 -47.14 17.63
N GLY A 161 7.41 -48.01 17.09
CA GLY A 161 6.30 -47.61 16.22
C GLY A 161 5.15 -46.91 16.94
N GLN A 162 4.76 -47.38 18.13
CA GLN A 162 3.69 -46.78 18.93
C GLN A 162 4.09 -45.41 19.48
N LEU A 163 5.35 -45.27 19.91
CA LEU A 163 5.96 -43.99 20.30
C LEU A 163 5.83 -42.94 19.20
N LYS A 164 6.30 -43.26 17.99
CA LYS A 164 6.22 -42.35 16.84
C LYS A 164 4.77 -41.94 16.55
N GLN A 165 3.80 -42.86 16.63
CA GLN A 165 2.39 -42.51 16.41
C GLN A 165 1.82 -41.57 17.48
N GLN A 166 2.15 -41.79 18.76
CA GLN A 166 1.70 -40.94 19.86
C GLN A 166 2.34 -39.55 19.81
N GLU A 167 3.63 -39.46 19.46
CA GLU A 167 4.32 -38.19 19.21
C GLU A 167 3.62 -37.38 18.12
N LYS A 168 3.34 -38.01 16.97
CA LYS A 168 2.64 -37.39 15.84
C LYS A 168 1.26 -36.86 16.25
N LYS A 169 0.48 -37.66 16.96
CA LYS A 169 -0.85 -37.27 17.45
C LYS A 169 -0.77 -36.08 18.40
N HIS A 170 0.18 -36.10 19.34
CA HIS A 170 0.34 -35.02 20.31
C HIS A 170 0.71 -33.69 19.63
N ILE A 171 1.65 -33.71 18.67
CA ILE A 171 2.05 -32.53 17.90
C ILE A 171 0.83 -31.97 17.13
N LYS A 172 0.08 -32.82 16.43
CA LYS A 172 -1.12 -32.41 15.70
C LYS A 172 -2.17 -31.76 16.61
N ASP A 173 -2.47 -32.40 17.75
CA ASP A 173 -3.43 -31.88 18.75
C ASP A 173 -2.96 -30.56 19.40
N LEU A 174 -1.65 -30.37 19.57
CA LEU A 174 -1.08 -29.14 20.09
C LEU A 174 -1.17 -27.99 19.07
N VAL A 175 -0.76 -28.23 17.82
CA VAL A 175 -0.84 -27.27 16.72
C VAL A 175 -2.29 -26.81 16.53
N LYS A 176 -3.24 -27.74 16.50
CA LYS A 176 -4.67 -27.44 16.40
C LYS A 176 -5.15 -26.50 17.51
N ARG A 177 -4.84 -26.81 18.76
CA ARG A 177 -5.25 -25.99 19.92
C ARG A 177 -4.60 -24.60 19.90
N SER A 178 -3.34 -24.53 19.46
CA SER A 178 -2.59 -23.26 19.31
C SER A 178 -3.17 -22.38 18.20
N LEU A 179 -3.46 -22.96 17.04
CA LEU A 179 -4.03 -22.22 15.92
C LEU A 179 -5.44 -21.71 16.26
N MET A 180 -6.29 -22.54 16.89
CA MET A 180 -7.59 -22.12 17.40
C MET A 180 -7.51 -20.94 18.37
N ALA A 181 -6.58 -20.98 19.33
CA ALA A 181 -6.34 -19.86 20.24
C ALA A 181 -5.88 -18.60 19.49
N SER A 182 -5.03 -18.77 18.47
CA SER A 182 -4.50 -17.67 17.66
C SER A 182 -5.57 -17.05 16.75
N LYS A 183 -6.49 -17.84 16.19
CA LYS A 183 -7.66 -17.36 15.43
C LYS A 183 -8.61 -16.54 16.30
N MET A 184 -8.86 -16.98 17.54
CA MET A 184 -9.66 -16.21 18.50
C MET A 184 -9.03 -14.85 18.83
N ILE A 185 -7.70 -14.79 18.99
CA ILE A 185 -6.98 -13.54 19.21
C ILE A 185 -7.07 -12.62 17.97
N ARG A 186 -6.92 -13.16 16.75
CA ARG A 186 -7.11 -12.42 15.49
C ARG A 186 -8.51 -11.81 15.43
N ALA A 187 -9.55 -12.61 15.64
CA ALA A 187 -10.94 -12.12 15.64
C ALA A 187 -11.18 -11.01 16.67
N ASN A 188 -10.66 -11.17 17.89
CA ASN A 188 -10.72 -10.12 18.91
C ASN A 188 -9.93 -8.86 18.52
N GLY A 189 -8.82 -9.02 17.80
CA GLY A 189 -8.03 -7.93 17.23
C GLY A 189 -8.80 -7.16 16.15
N SER A 190 -9.48 -7.86 15.23
CA SER A 190 -10.33 -7.23 14.21
C SER A 190 -11.48 -6.44 14.84
N ILE A 191 -12.18 -7.04 15.81
CA ILE A 191 -13.23 -6.35 16.58
C ILE A 191 -12.67 -5.12 17.30
N PHE A 192 -11.48 -5.24 17.88
CA PHE A 192 -10.80 -4.15 18.57
C PHE A 192 -10.48 -2.96 17.66
N PHE A 193 -9.92 -3.20 16.46
CA PHE A 193 -9.61 -2.13 15.51
C PHE A 193 -10.88 -1.51 14.91
N ALA A 194 -11.91 -2.30 14.61
CA ALA A 194 -13.21 -1.80 14.15
C ALA A 194 -13.90 -0.94 15.22
N ASP A 195 -13.86 -1.35 16.50
CA ASP A 195 -14.41 -0.54 17.59
C ASP A 195 -13.56 0.72 17.87
N LEU A 196 -12.24 0.69 17.60
CA LEU A 196 -11.35 1.85 17.71
C LEU A 196 -11.62 2.91 16.63
N GLU A 197 -11.86 2.49 15.39
CA GLU A 197 -12.19 3.39 14.28
C GLU A 197 -13.50 4.15 14.56
N ASN A 198 -14.46 3.48 15.21
CA ASN A 198 -15.74 4.06 15.62
C ASN A 198 -15.69 4.81 16.96
N SER A 199 -14.56 4.81 17.66
CA SER A 199 -14.42 5.41 18.99
C SER A 199 -14.06 6.90 18.90
N LEU A 200 -14.76 7.74 19.68
CA LEU A 200 -14.55 9.19 19.67
C LEU A 200 -13.37 9.63 20.54
N TYR A 201 -13.09 8.92 21.65
CA TYR A 201 -12.14 9.38 22.67
C TYR A 201 -11.02 8.38 22.99
N VAL A 202 -11.16 7.12 22.55
CA VAL A 202 -10.11 6.10 22.65
C VAL A 202 -9.36 6.00 21.32
N ILE A 203 -8.02 6.06 21.36
CA ILE A 203 -7.14 5.90 20.20
C ILE A 203 -6.02 4.91 20.51
N HIS A 204 -5.44 4.29 19.48
CA HIS A 204 -4.27 3.42 19.65
C HIS A 204 -2.97 4.17 19.36
N ARG A 205 -1.90 3.86 20.09
CA ARG A 205 -0.59 4.55 19.99
C ARG A 205 0.01 4.53 18.59
N LEU A 206 -0.29 3.53 17.76
CA LEU A 206 0.13 3.47 16.35
C LEU A 206 -0.39 4.66 15.53
N PHE A 207 -1.52 5.24 15.92
CA PHE A 207 -2.14 6.39 15.23
C PHE A 207 -1.78 7.72 15.87
N THR A 208 -0.77 7.76 16.74
CA THR A 208 -0.34 8.98 17.45
C THR A 208 1.06 9.39 17.03
N SER A 209 1.27 10.70 16.78
CA SER A 209 2.59 11.28 16.57
C SER A 209 3.41 11.27 17.86
N LYS A 210 4.75 11.35 17.75
CA LYS A 210 5.63 11.44 18.92
C LYS A 210 5.22 12.62 19.81
N ARG A 211 5.26 12.43 21.14
CA ARG A 211 4.94 13.44 22.15
C ARG A 211 5.58 14.79 21.80
N ASP A 212 4.76 15.79 21.50
CA ASP A 212 5.25 17.15 21.35
C ASP A 212 5.43 17.77 22.74
N LYS A 213 6.68 18.07 23.11
CA LYS A 213 7.03 18.62 24.42
C LYS A 213 6.47 20.03 24.64
N ARG A 214 5.88 20.65 23.60
CA ARG A 214 5.28 21.99 23.65
C ARG A 214 3.78 21.99 24.00
N GLU A 215 3.10 20.84 24.03
CA GLU A 215 1.67 20.76 24.40
C GLU A 215 1.45 20.83 25.93
N LEU A 216 0.56 21.73 26.38
CA LEU A 216 0.10 21.92 27.76
C LEU A 216 -0.88 20.82 28.25
N LYS A 217 -0.66 19.55 27.87
CA LYS A 217 -1.54 18.42 28.26
C LYS A 217 -0.89 17.60 29.39
N LYS A 218 -1.69 17.17 30.36
CA LYS A 218 -1.27 16.27 31.44
C LYS A 218 -1.47 14.81 31.03
N HIS A 219 -0.44 14.00 31.20
CA HIS A 219 -0.44 12.59 30.83
C HIS A 219 -0.43 11.70 32.08
N TYR A 220 -1.45 10.85 32.22
CA TYR A 220 -1.57 9.88 33.32
C TYR A 220 -1.39 8.46 32.80
N LEU A 221 -0.35 7.78 33.28
CA LEU A 221 -0.02 6.42 32.88
C LEU A 221 -0.82 5.43 33.73
N ILE A 222 -1.58 4.56 33.06
CA ILE A 222 -2.31 3.47 33.71
C ILE A 222 -1.54 2.18 33.47
N ARG A 223 -1.23 1.48 34.56
CA ARG A 223 -0.38 0.29 34.56
C ARG A 223 -1.21 -0.98 34.72
N ALA A 224 -0.77 -2.05 34.07
CA ALA A 224 -1.36 -3.36 34.22
C ALA A 224 -1.31 -3.82 35.68
N SER A 225 -2.40 -4.43 36.14
CA SER A 225 -2.48 -4.98 37.49
C SER A 225 -1.84 -6.36 37.62
N LYS A 226 -1.59 -7.04 36.49
CA LYS A 226 -1.07 -8.42 36.41
C LYS A 226 -0.32 -8.61 35.10
N ALA A 227 0.69 -9.46 35.12
CA ALA A 227 1.35 -9.96 33.91
C ALA A 227 0.47 -10.98 33.18
N GLY A 228 0.64 -11.09 31.86
CA GLY A 228 -0.05 -12.07 31.03
C GLY A 228 -0.33 -11.56 29.60
N VAL A 229 -1.14 -12.31 28.86
CA VAL A 229 -1.52 -11.94 27.48
C VAL A 229 -2.90 -11.31 27.44
N ILE A 230 -3.05 -10.22 26.69
CA ILE A 230 -4.37 -9.59 26.49
C ILE A 230 -5.23 -10.49 25.59
N LYS A 231 -6.33 -11.01 26.11
CA LYS A 231 -7.32 -11.75 25.31
C LYS A 231 -8.25 -10.83 24.52
N SER A 232 -8.73 -9.77 25.17
CA SER A 232 -9.62 -8.79 24.55
C SER A 232 -9.63 -7.48 25.31
N ILE A 233 -10.00 -6.41 24.60
CA ILE A 233 -10.16 -5.06 25.13
C ILE A 233 -11.54 -4.57 24.69
N ASN A 234 -12.38 -4.15 25.63
CA ASN A 234 -13.70 -3.59 25.32
C ASN A 234 -13.60 -2.08 25.09
N VAL A 235 -13.38 -1.67 23.84
CA VAL A 235 -13.18 -0.26 23.46
C VAL A 235 -14.46 0.56 23.67
N LYS A 236 -15.64 0.02 23.34
CA LYS A 236 -16.94 0.69 23.55
C LYS A 236 -17.14 1.09 25.01
N ARG A 237 -16.88 0.18 25.94
CA ARG A 237 -16.99 0.44 27.37
C ARG A 237 -15.93 1.44 27.87
N LEU A 238 -14.73 1.42 27.30
CA LEU A 238 -13.71 2.44 27.59
C LEU A 238 -14.19 3.83 27.17
N ASP A 239 -14.74 3.95 25.96
CA ASP A 239 -15.28 5.21 25.42
C ASP A 239 -16.46 5.74 26.26
N GLU A 240 -17.38 4.85 26.68
CA GLU A 240 -18.46 5.16 27.61
C GLU A 240 -17.95 5.70 28.96
N ILE A 241 -16.91 5.08 29.53
CA ILE A 241 -16.31 5.51 30.80
C ILE A 241 -15.69 6.90 30.65
N ILE A 242 -14.94 7.15 29.59
CA ILE A 242 -14.32 8.46 29.33
C ILE A 242 -15.39 9.54 29.11
N THR A 243 -16.42 9.24 28.31
CA THR A 243 -17.55 10.14 28.06
C THR A 243 -18.26 10.51 29.34
N ARG A 244 -18.60 9.51 30.18
CA ARG A 244 -19.31 9.73 31.44
C ARG A 244 -18.51 10.56 32.45
N GLU A 245 -17.22 10.32 32.58
CA GLU A 245 -16.40 10.99 33.60
C GLU A 245 -15.98 12.41 33.21
N TYR A 246 -15.65 12.65 31.94
CA TYR A 246 -15.03 13.92 31.51
C TYR A 246 -15.91 14.79 30.61
N TYR A 247 -16.84 14.22 29.85
CA TYR A 247 -17.67 14.98 28.91
C TYR A 247 -19.08 15.24 29.46
N ASN A 248 -19.71 14.26 30.12
CA ASN A 248 -21.04 14.43 30.73
C ASN A 248 -21.04 15.25 32.04
N ARG A 249 -19.87 15.46 32.66
CA ARG A 249 -19.69 16.31 33.86
C ARG A 249 -19.26 17.75 33.54
N ALA A 250 -18.97 18.06 32.28
CA ALA A 250 -18.57 19.41 31.89
C ALA A 250 -19.79 20.37 31.94
N PRO A 251 -19.68 21.57 32.53
CA PRO A 251 -20.78 22.53 32.54
C PRO A 251 -21.20 22.90 31.12
N GLN A 252 -22.51 22.94 30.83
CA GLN A 252 -23.08 23.38 29.56
C GLN A 252 -22.92 24.89 29.32
N THR A 253 -21.71 25.45 29.39
CA THR A 253 -21.41 26.86 29.15
C THR A 253 -20.54 27.07 27.92
N ALA A 254 -20.81 26.34 26.84
CA ALA A 254 -20.21 26.62 25.53
C ALA A 254 -21.27 26.47 24.43
N LYS A 255 -22.29 27.32 24.45
CA LYS A 255 -23.10 27.60 23.26
C LYS A 255 -22.37 28.62 22.41
N LYS A 256 -22.22 28.29 21.12
CA LYS A 256 -21.70 29.09 20.00
C LYS A 256 -20.20 29.30 19.97
N GLN A 257 -19.50 28.40 19.28
CA GLN A 257 -18.47 28.81 18.33
C GLN A 257 -18.40 27.82 17.15
N SER A 258 -18.36 28.44 15.98
CA SER A 258 -18.19 27.96 14.60
C SER A 258 -17.63 26.56 14.37
N VAL A 259 -18.21 25.93 13.35
CA VAL A 259 -17.73 24.76 12.60
C VAL A 259 -16.27 24.97 12.16
N SER A 260 -15.33 24.45 12.94
CA SER A 260 -13.97 24.14 12.52
C SER A 260 -13.69 22.68 12.88
N ARG A 261 -12.79 22.05 12.12
CA ARG A 261 -12.54 20.59 12.10
C ARG A 261 -12.37 19.98 13.51
N PRO A 262 -12.79 18.71 13.74
CA PRO A 262 -12.84 18.09 15.07
C PRO A 262 -11.49 17.83 15.77
N SER A 263 -10.36 18.23 15.19
CA SER A 263 -9.02 17.84 15.65
C SER A 263 -8.52 18.61 16.88
N ASP A 264 -9.01 19.83 17.16
CA ASP A 264 -8.21 20.75 17.98
C ASP A 264 -8.67 20.99 19.42
N LYS A 265 -9.78 20.40 19.89
CA LYS A 265 -10.18 20.56 21.31
C LYS A 265 -10.84 19.32 21.92
N LYS A 266 -10.21 18.14 21.83
CA LYS A 266 -10.59 17.01 22.70
C LYS A 266 -10.05 17.27 24.12
N ILE A 267 -10.96 17.35 25.09
CA ILE A 267 -10.71 17.72 26.49
C ILE A 267 -10.02 16.58 27.26
N ALA A 268 -10.38 15.33 26.94
CA ALA A 268 -9.76 14.10 27.44
C ALA A 268 -9.64 13.05 26.31
N GLN A 269 -8.52 12.34 26.24
CA GLN A 269 -8.27 11.23 25.30
C GLN A 269 -7.62 10.05 26.02
N LEU A 270 -8.02 8.82 25.70
CA LEU A 270 -7.40 7.60 26.20
C LEU A 270 -6.59 6.93 25.09
N ILE A 271 -5.28 6.84 25.28
CA ILE A 271 -4.36 6.21 24.33
C ILE A 271 -4.05 4.78 24.80
N LEU A 272 -4.44 3.79 24.01
CA LEU A 272 -4.09 2.40 24.23
C LEU A 272 -2.68 2.14 23.71
N SER A 273 -1.82 1.58 24.57
CA SER A 273 -0.46 1.17 24.21
C SER A 273 -0.35 -0.32 23.86
N THR A 274 -1.48 -1.04 23.92
CA THR A 274 -1.54 -2.49 23.77
C THR A 274 -2.76 -2.90 22.96
N ARG A 275 -2.76 -4.14 22.45
CA ARG A 275 -3.83 -4.74 21.65
C ARG A 275 -4.08 -6.20 22.07
N PRO A 276 -5.19 -6.82 21.68
CA PRO A 276 -5.36 -8.27 21.82
C PRO A 276 -4.15 -9.03 21.26
N GLY A 277 -3.64 -9.99 22.03
CA GLY A 277 -2.42 -10.76 21.73
C GLY A 277 -1.11 -10.14 22.21
N SER A 278 -1.12 -8.95 22.83
CA SER A 278 0.09 -8.36 23.43
C SER A 278 0.48 -9.08 24.72
N ASP A 279 1.77 -9.43 24.86
CA ASP A 279 2.40 -9.83 26.12
C ASP A 279 2.61 -8.59 27.01
N ILE A 280 2.22 -8.69 28.27
CA ILE A 280 2.38 -7.61 29.26
C ILE A 280 3.12 -8.15 30.49
N GLU A 281 4.18 -7.47 30.91
CA GLU A 281 4.81 -7.67 32.21
C GLU A 281 4.02 -6.98 33.34
N ASP A 282 4.25 -7.39 34.59
CA ASP A 282 3.62 -6.72 35.74
C ASP A 282 4.03 -5.24 35.78
N GLN A 283 3.09 -4.35 36.13
CA GLN A 283 3.27 -2.90 36.16
C GLN A 283 3.60 -2.22 34.81
N SER A 284 3.50 -2.91 33.67
CA SER A 284 3.65 -2.29 32.34
C SER A 284 2.60 -1.22 32.09
N VAL A 285 2.96 -0.14 31.39
CA VAL A 285 2.00 0.88 30.98
C VAL A 285 1.17 0.35 29.81
N ILE A 286 -0.14 0.24 30.01
CA ILE A 286 -1.06 -0.31 28.99
C ILE A 286 -2.00 0.72 28.40
N MET A 287 -2.27 1.79 29.14
CA MET A 287 -3.09 2.92 28.70
C MET A 287 -2.48 4.24 29.20
N GLU A 288 -2.70 5.30 28.45
CA GLU A 288 -2.27 6.66 28.79
C GLU A 288 -3.47 7.59 28.65
N LEU A 289 -3.90 8.20 29.75
CA LEU A 289 -4.99 9.16 29.77
C LEU A 289 -4.42 10.57 29.65
N VAL A 290 -4.76 11.25 28.56
CA VAL A 290 -4.35 12.62 28.26
C VAL A 290 -5.47 13.57 28.61
N LEU A 291 -5.21 14.51 29.52
CA LEU A 291 -6.17 15.50 30.01
C LEU A 291 -5.67 16.92 29.76
N SER A 292 -6.59 17.83 29.40
CA SER A 292 -6.32 19.27 29.42
C SER A 292 -6.10 19.80 30.85
N ASP A 293 -5.35 20.89 31.00
CA ASP A 293 -4.81 21.38 32.29
C ASP A 293 -5.84 21.65 33.40
N ASN A 294 -7.12 21.85 33.05
CA ASN A 294 -8.20 22.25 33.94
C ASN A 294 -9.09 21.09 34.44
N LEU A 295 -8.77 19.83 34.12
CA LEU A 295 -9.56 18.68 34.53
C LEU A 295 -9.06 18.00 35.81
N PRO A 296 -9.95 17.39 36.60
CA PRO A 296 -9.57 16.63 37.79
C PRO A 296 -8.71 15.42 37.42
N ALA A 297 -7.69 15.15 38.24
CA ALA A 297 -6.85 13.96 38.09
C ALA A 297 -7.70 12.67 38.22
N PRO A 298 -7.33 11.59 37.51
CA PRO A 298 -8.07 10.33 37.58
C PRO A 298 -8.01 9.74 39.00
N HIS A 299 -9.16 9.44 39.59
CA HIS A 299 -9.23 8.78 40.89
C HIS A 299 -9.04 7.26 40.77
N LYS A 300 -8.59 6.57 41.83
CA LYS A 300 -8.32 5.11 41.81
C LYS A 300 -9.50 4.24 41.34
N ARG A 301 -10.74 4.68 41.51
CA ARG A 301 -11.94 3.95 41.03
C ARG A 301 -12.08 3.99 39.50
N LEU A 302 -11.59 5.03 38.85
CA LEU A 302 -11.61 5.20 37.39
C LEU A 302 -10.54 4.31 36.77
N GLU A 303 -9.34 4.33 37.33
CA GLU A 303 -8.26 3.44 36.93
C GLU A 303 -8.68 1.96 36.99
N ARG A 304 -9.33 1.53 38.07
CA ARG A 304 -9.93 0.18 38.16
C ARG A 304 -10.98 -0.07 37.08
N GLY A 305 -11.91 0.87 36.87
CA GLY A 305 -12.95 0.73 35.85
C GLY A 305 -12.41 0.63 34.43
N LEU A 306 -11.30 1.32 34.13
CA LEU A 306 -10.60 1.22 32.84
C LEU A 306 -9.86 -0.12 32.73
N LEU A 307 -9.21 -0.58 33.81
CA LEU A 307 -8.53 -1.88 33.86
C LEU A 307 -9.50 -3.06 33.71
N ASP A 308 -10.71 -2.97 34.25
CA ASP A 308 -11.77 -3.99 34.14
C ASP A 308 -12.24 -4.20 32.68
N CYS A 309 -11.97 -3.26 31.77
CA CYS A 309 -12.26 -3.39 30.35
C CYS A 309 -11.23 -4.25 29.59
N ILE A 310 -10.12 -4.63 30.23
CA ILE A 310 -9.04 -5.41 29.65
C ILE A 310 -9.01 -6.80 30.29
N LYS A 311 -9.18 -7.84 29.47
CA LYS A 311 -9.06 -9.23 29.93
C LYS A 311 -7.64 -9.74 29.71
N ILE A 312 -6.91 -9.96 30.81
CA ILE A 312 -5.56 -10.54 30.80
C ILE A 312 -5.65 -12.01 31.23
N ASP A 313 -5.02 -12.90 30.46
CA ASP A 313 -4.81 -14.29 30.85
C ASP A 313 -3.48 -14.46 31.59
N PRO A 314 -3.49 -14.73 32.91
CA PRO A 314 -2.28 -14.86 33.70
C PRO A 314 -1.55 -16.21 33.52
N ASP A 315 -2.21 -17.24 32.99
CA ASP A 315 -1.66 -18.60 32.88
C ASP A 315 -1.07 -18.87 31.48
N TYR A 316 -0.46 -17.85 30.85
CA TYR A 316 0.16 -17.98 29.52
C TYR A 316 1.23 -19.09 29.46
N ALA A 317 1.90 -19.36 30.58
CA ALA A 317 2.93 -20.40 30.69
C ALA A 317 2.41 -21.80 30.29
N ASP A 318 1.14 -22.10 30.54
CA ASP A 318 0.49 -23.38 30.22
C ASP A 318 -0.35 -23.30 28.92
N SER A 319 -0.31 -22.18 28.20
CA SER A 319 -1.10 -21.99 26.99
C SER A 319 -0.64 -22.89 25.84
N PRO A 320 -1.53 -23.30 24.92
CA PRO A 320 -1.16 -24.05 23.73
C PRO A 320 -0.09 -23.34 22.88
N ASN A 321 -0.14 -22.02 22.77
CA ASN A 321 0.83 -21.21 22.03
C ASN A 321 2.22 -21.30 22.64
N ARG A 322 2.33 -21.20 23.98
CA ARG A 322 3.61 -21.31 24.68
C ARG A 322 4.19 -22.72 24.62
N GLN A 323 3.34 -23.74 24.75
CA GLN A 323 3.73 -25.14 24.57
C GLN A 323 4.28 -25.39 23.17
N LEU A 324 3.65 -24.82 22.15
CA LEU A 324 4.13 -24.91 20.77
C LEU A 324 5.43 -24.15 20.55
N GLU A 325 5.61 -22.98 21.16
CA GLU A 325 6.87 -22.22 21.13
C GLU A 325 8.03 -23.03 21.72
N VAL A 326 7.80 -23.71 22.86
CA VAL A 326 8.80 -24.60 23.47
C VAL A 326 9.13 -25.77 22.54
N LEU A 327 8.12 -26.38 21.92
CA LEU A 327 8.32 -27.46 20.95
C LEU A 327 9.13 -26.98 19.73
N VAL A 328 8.79 -25.82 19.16
CA VAL A 328 9.51 -25.21 18.03
C VAL A 328 10.95 -24.89 18.41
N LYS A 329 11.19 -24.35 19.61
CA LYS A 329 12.54 -24.10 20.10
C LYS A 329 13.36 -25.38 20.24
N GLY A 330 12.77 -26.44 20.80
CA GLY A 330 13.40 -27.76 20.89
C GLY A 330 13.69 -28.35 19.51
N PHE A 331 12.75 -28.20 18.57
CA PHE A 331 12.94 -28.59 17.17
C PHE A 331 14.15 -27.89 16.54
N ARG A 332 14.24 -26.56 16.67
CA ARG A 332 15.37 -25.77 16.16
C ARG A 332 16.70 -26.24 16.74
N GLN A 333 16.74 -26.53 18.04
CA GLN A 333 17.94 -27.02 18.71
C GLN A 333 18.36 -28.40 18.19
N GLN A 334 17.41 -29.32 18.01
CA GLN A 334 17.67 -30.64 17.47
C GLN A 334 18.16 -30.58 16.02
N LEU A 335 17.49 -29.80 15.16
CA LEU A 335 17.88 -29.62 13.76
C LEU A 335 19.27 -28.98 13.66
N ARG A 336 19.55 -27.95 14.46
CA ARG A 336 20.89 -27.34 14.53
C ARG A 336 21.96 -28.34 14.93
N GLY A 337 21.71 -29.15 15.96
CA GLY A 337 22.65 -30.20 16.40
C GLY A 337 22.90 -31.28 15.35
N ALA A 338 21.91 -31.58 14.50
CA ALA A 338 22.08 -32.49 13.36
C ALA A 338 22.94 -31.84 12.25
N ILE A 339 22.69 -30.58 11.94
CA ILE A 339 23.48 -29.80 10.97
C ILE A 339 24.94 -29.66 11.43
N GLU A 340 25.18 -29.38 12.71
CA GLU A 340 26.54 -29.25 13.27
C GLU A 340 27.40 -30.50 13.07
N LYS A 341 26.75 -31.68 13.04
CA LYS A 341 27.38 -32.98 12.82
C LYS A 341 27.46 -33.38 11.35
N ASP A 342 26.84 -32.60 10.45
CA ASP A 342 26.67 -32.90 9.02
C ASP A 342 26.08 -34.31 8.75
N ASP A 343 25.17 -34.74 9.62
CA ASP A 343 24.54 -36.07 9.54
C ASP A 343 23.24 -35.99 8.73
N GLU A 344 23.29 -36.38 7.45
CA GLU A 344 22.15 -36.39 6.52
C GLU A 344 20.93 -37.12 7.09
N ILE A 345 21.14 -38.27 7.74
CA ILE A 345 20.05 -39.09 8.29
C ILE A 345 19.39 -38.35 9.47
N ALA A 346 20.19 -37.75 10.35
CA ALA A 346 19.67 -37.00 11.48
C ALA A 346 18.95 -35.71 11.06
N VAL A 347 19.42 -35.05 9.99
CA VAL A 347 18.76 -33.88 9.40
C VAL A 347 17.42 -34.28 8.78
N ASP A 348 17.37 -35.36 8.00
CA ASP A 348 16.13 -35.87 7.40
C ASP A 348 15.11 -36.29 8.45
N ASP A 349 15.54 -37.00 9.51
CA ASP A 349 14.67 -37.39 10.63
C ASP A 349 14.06 -36.17 11.33
N ALA A 350 14.81 -35.06 11.47
CA ALA A 350 14.27 -33.81 11.99
C ALA A 350 13.27 -33.19 10.99
N LEU A 351 13.61 -33.12 9.71
CA LEU A 351 12.73 -32.52 8.69
C LEU A 351 11.39 -33.26 8.56
N VAL A 352 11.32 -34.56 8.82
CA VAL A 352 10.04 -35.30 8.91
C VAL A 352 9.12 -34.75 10.02
N ILE A 353 9.67 -34.32 11.14
CA ILE A 353 8.89 -33.74 12.25
C ILE A 353 8.44 -32.32 11.88
N TYR A 354 9.28 -31.56 11.19
CA TYR A 354 8.91 -30.27 10.62
C TYR A 354 7.77 -30.38 9.61
N GLU A 355 7.82 -31.33 8.67
CA GLU A 355 6.74 -31.61 7.73
C GLU A 355 5.42 -31.91 8.47
N LEU A 356 5.50 -32.61 9.60
CA LEU A 356 4.31 -32.94 10.39
C LEU A 356 3.71 -31.71 11.09
N LEU A 357 4.55 -30.86 11.68
CA LEU A 357 4.13 -29.60 12.30
C LEU A 357 3.49 -28.68 11.26
N THR A 358 4.11 -28.58 10.09
CA THR A 358 3.63 -27.71 9.01
C THR A 358 2.35 -28.23 8.35
N ASN A 359 2.24 -29.53 8.07
CA ASN A 359 1.01 -30.13 7.55
C ASN A 359 -0.14 -29.99 8.53
N ALA A 360 0.08 -30.18 9.84
CA ALA A 360 -0.95 -29.96 10.85
C ALA A 360 -1.39 -28.48 10.93
N THR A 361 -0.45 -27.55 10.74
CA THR A 361 -0.74 -26.11 10.74
C THR A 361 -1.62 -25.74 9.56
N VAL A 362 -1.27 -26.27 8.39
CA VAL A 362 -1.96 -25.98 7.14
C VAL A 362 -3.33 -26.67 7.06
N GLU A 363 -3.45 -27.91 7.49
CA GLU A 363 -4.74 -28.62 7.56
C GLU A 363 -5.77 -27.85 8.42
N GLU A 364 -5.37 -27.34 9.59
CA GLU A 364 -6.26 -26.59 10.46
C GLU A 364 -6.53 -25.15 9.94
N TYR A 365 -5.63 -24.60 9.12
CA TYR A 365 -5.80 -23.28 8.51
C TYR A 365 -6.73 -23.33 7.29
N SER A 366 -6.52 -24.29 6.38
CA SER A 366 -7.23 -24.40 5.09
C SER A 366 -8.68 -24.90 5.18
N ASN A 367 -9.08 -25.56 6.28
CA ASN A 367 -10.42 -26.15 6.42
C ASN A 367 -11.59 -25.14 6.56
N GLU A 368 -11.32 -23.83 6.63
CA GLU A 368 -12.34 -22.83 7.01
C GLU A 368 -12.84 -21.90 5.89
N SER A 369 -12.16 -21.81 4.73
CA SER A 369 -12.64 -20.95 3.62
C SER A 369 -12.46 -21.61 2.25
N LYS A 370 -13.57 -21.76 1.51
CA LYS A 370 -13.58 -22.33 0.16
C LYS A 370 -13.01 -21.39 -0.92
N ASP A 371 -12.84 -20.11 -0.61
CA ASP A 371 -12.44 -19.06 -1.57
C ASP A 371 -11.03 -18.51 -1.29
N PHE A 372 -10.11 -19.33 -0.76
CA PHE A 372 -8.75 -18.88 -0.43
C PHE A 372 -7.82 -18.92 -1.64
N ASP A 373 -7.45 -17.74 -2.18
CA ASP A 373 -6.56 -17.62 -3.34
C ASP A 373 -5.06 -17.49 -2.97
N TYR A 374 -4.19 -17.59 -3.98
CA TYR A 374 -2.73 -17.56 -3.81
C TYR A 374 -2.24 -16.19 -3.31
N ALA A 375 -2.79 -15.09 -3.81
CA ALA A 375 -2.44 -13.75 -3.38
C ALA A 375 -2.74 -13.53 -1.87
N THR A 376 -3.91 -13.99 -1.40
CA THR A 376 -4.29 -13.93 0.01
C THR A 376 -3.36 -14.79 0.86
N ALA A 377 -3.07 -16.02 0.42
CA ALA A 377 -2.12 -16.92 1.08
C ALA A 377 -0.73 -16.28 1.24
N LYS A 378 -0.24 -15.66 0.18
CA LYS A 378 1.03 -14.95 0.16
C LYS A 378 1.03 -13.78 1.15
N SER A 379 -0.01 -12.96 1.13
CA SER A 379 -0.14 -11.80 2.02
C SER A 379 -0.09 -12.19 3.51
N GLU A 380 -0.62 -13.36 3.88
CA GLU A 380 -0.59 -13.88 5.24
C GLU A 380 0.83 -14.17 5.75
N PHE A 381 1.76 -14.52 4.85
CA PHE A 381 3.17 -14.64 5.20
C PHE A 381 3.92 -13.29 5.10
N GLU A 382 3.46 -12.35 4.28
CA GLU A 382 4.13 -11.04 4.08
C GLU A 382 3.76 -9.96 5.10
N GLN A 383 2.71 -10.15 5.91
CA GLN A 383 2.33 -9.20 6.96
C GLN A 383 3.41 -9.06 8.03
N ILE A 384 4.29 -8.06 7.88
CA ILE A 384 5.40 -7.75 8.80
C ILE A 384 4.88 -7.35 10.21
N PHE A 385 3.61 -6.97 10.37
CA PHE A 385 3.04 -6.60 11.68
C PHE A 385 1.55 -6.94 11.83
N GLY A 386 1.19 -7.88 12.71
CA GLY A 386 -0.07 -7.65 13.43
C GLY A 386 -0.61 -8.75 14.33
N ASP A 387 -0.78 -9.96 13.81
CA ASP A 387 -1.62 -10.95 14.49
C ASP A 387 -0.89 -12.26 14.83
N SER A 388 -1.53 -13.05 15.70
CA SER A 388 -0.98 -14.29 16.23
C SER A 388 -0.93 -15.43 15.21
N VAL A 389 -1.76 -15.40 14.16
CA VAL A 389 -1.85 -16.47 13.16
C VAL A 389 -0.76 -16.28 12.10
N SER A 390 -0.59 -15.08 11.56
CA SER A 390 0.49 -14.77 10.60
C SER A 390 1.86 -14.99 11.25
N ARG A 391 2.04 -14.62 12.53
CA ARG A 391 3.26 -14.95 13.29
C ARG A 391 3.47 -16.46 13.41
N HIS A 392 2.40 -17.22 13.62
CA HIS A 392 2.49 -18.66 13.71
C HIS A 392 2.88 -19.28 12.36
N LEU A 393 2.25 -18.86 11.27
CA LEU A 393 2.59 -19.27 9.91
C LEU A 393 4.05 -18.90 9.55
N GLN A 394 4.46 -17.66 9.82
CA GLN A 394 5.82 -17.18 9.57
C GLN A 394 6.86 -17.96 10.37
N SER A 395 6.56 -18.37 11.61
CA SER A 395 7.49 -19.16 12.42
C SER A 395 7.88 -20.49 11.77
N THR A 396 7.02 -21.06 10.92
CA THR A 396 7.33 -22.27 10.16
C THR A 396 8.34 -22.02 9.05
N VAL A 397 8.26 -20.86 8.37
CA VAL A 397 9.26 -20.43 7.39
C VAL A 397 10.60 -20.15 8.08
N ASP A 398 10.57 -19.43 9.20
CA ASP A 398 11.77 -19.03 9.95
C ASP A 398 12.61 -20.22 10.42
N ILE A 399 11.98 -21.35 10.77
CA ILE A 399 12.68 -22.58 11.17
C ILE A 399 13.62 -23.07 10.06
N ILE A 400 13.11 -23.18 8.83
CA ILE A 400 13.92 -23.66 7.70
C ILE A 400 14.89 -22.59 7.24
N ASP A 401 14.49 -21.32 7.26
CA ASP A 401 15.36 -20.21 6.87
C ASP A 401 16.58 -20.08 7.81
N GLU A 402 16.38 -20.18 9.13
CA GLU A 402 17.46 -20.24 10.13
C GLU A 402 18.36 -21.46 9.92
N ALA A 403 17.77 -22.64 9.71
CA ALA A 403 18.52 -23.88 9.52
C ALA A 403 19.36 -23.88 8.24
N PHE A 404 18.76 -23.47 7.12
CA PHE A 404 19.43 -23.34 5.83
C PHE A 404 20.61 -22.37 5.93
N PHE A 405 20.40 -21.21 6.51
CA PHE A 405 21.45 -20.20 6.64
C PHE A 405 22.58 -20.63 7.58
N TYR A 406 22.24 -21.35 8.64
CA TYR A 406 23.25 -21.95 9.50
C TYR A 406 24.09 -22.99 8.76
N ALA A 407 23.44 -23.90 8.02
CA ALA A 407 24.13 -24.91 7.21
C ALA A 407 25.02 -24.26 6.14
N LEU A 408 24.51 -23.23 5.46
CA LEU A 408 25.24 -22.44 4.48
C LEU A 408 26.51 -21.82 5.09
N ARG A 409 26.38 -21.08 6.20
CA ARG A 409 27.52 -20.40 6.86
C ARG A 409 28.54 -21.34 7.47
N THR A 410 28.14 -22.55 7.84
CA THR A 410 29.03 -23.56 8.41
C THR A 410 29.54 -24.56 7.37
N GLU A 411 29.25 -24.30 6.09
CA GLU A 411 29.69 -25.10 4.94
C GLU A 411 29.32 -26.59 5.05
N ARG A 412 28.15 -26.88 5.64
CA ARG A 412 27.63 -28.24 5.85
C ARG A 412 26.91 -28.71 4.59
N ARG A 413 27.67 -29.37 3.71
CA ARG A 413 27.22 -29.70 2.35
C ARG A 413 26.05 -30.68 2.35
N ASP A 414 26.16 -31.75 3.13
CA ASP A 414 25.14 -32.80 3.14
C ASP A 414 23.87 -32.29 3.81
N ALA A 415 24.00 -31.58 4.94
CA ALA A 415 22.87 -30.93 5.59
C ALA A 415 22.14 -29.92 4.66
N THR A 416 22.88 -29.10 3.91
CA THR A 416 22.29 -28.13 2.97
C THR A 416 21.53 -28.83 1.85
N LYS A 417 22.11 -29.91 1.30
CA LYS A 417 21.47 -30.73 0.26
C LYS A 417 20.19 -31.40 0.77
N SER A 418 20.18 -31.94 1.99
CA SER A 418 19.00 -32.55 2.62
C SER A 418 17.88 -31.54 2.82
N ILE A 419 18.20 -30.34 3.33
CA ILE A 419 17.21 -29.25 3.50
C ILE A 419 16.58 -28.87 2.16
N ILE A 420 17.39 -28.59 1.14
CA ILE A 420 16.88 -28.23 -0.20
C ILE A 420 16.03 -29.36 -0.77
N SER A 421 16.47 -30.61 -0.64
CA SER A 421 15.76 -31.77 -1.19
C SER A 421 14.41 -32.02 -0.50
N SER A 422 14.33 -31.84 0.82
CA SER A 422 13.07 -31.96 1.58
C SER A 422 12.08 -30.85 1.20
N VAL A 423 12.54 -29.61 1.07
CA VAL A 423 11.69 -28.48 0.65
C VAL A 423 11.21 -28.70 -0.79
N TYR A 424 12.09 -29.12 -1.69
CA TYR A 424 11.73 -29.45 -3.08
C TYR A 424 10.72 -30.58 -3.17
N ARG A 425 10.92 -31.69 -2.43
CA ARG A 425 9.95 -32.79 -2.35
C ARG A 425 8.59 -32.31 -1.85
N SER A 426 8.58 -31.45 -0.84
CA SER A 426 7.35 -30.85 -0.33
C SER A 426 6.65 -30.00 -1.39
N LEU A 427 7.42 -29.30 -2.23
CA LEU A 427 6.93 -28.46 -3.33
C LEU A 427 6.26 -29.32 -4.41
N LEU A 428 6.86 -30.46 -4.76
CA LEU A 428 6.25 -31.44 -5.67
C LEU A 428 4.92 -31.99 -5.14
N ASN A 429 4.88 -32.33 -3.85
CA ASN A 429 3.67 -32.84 -3.19
C ASN A 429 2.52 -31.82 -3.12
N VAL A 430 2.77 -30.52 -3.37
CA VAL A 430 1.72 -29.50 -3.42
C VAL A 430 0.71 -29.80 -4.53
N PHE A 431 1.18 -30.29 -5.67
CA PHE A 431 0.31 -30.62 -6.79
C PHE A 431 -0.65 -31.79 -6.47
N ASP A 432 -0.26 -32.70 -5.57
CA ASP A 432 -1.11 -33.80 -5.13
C ASP A 432 -2.04 -33.41 -3.97
N SER A 433 -1.59 -32.50 -3.10
CA SER A 433 -2.30 -32.11 -1.86
C SER A 433 -3.23 -30.91 -2.02
N PHE A 434 -3.13 -30.20 -3.15
CA PHE A 434 -3.98 -29.07 -3.53
C PHE A 434 -4.09 -27.99 -2.46
N ASN A 435 -2.93 -27.59 -1.93
CA ASN A 435 -2.88 -26.63 -0.84
C ASN A 435 -2.05 -25.38 -1.18
N ILE A 436 -2.76 -24.30 -1.49
CA ILE A 436 -2.22 -22.98 -1.83
C ILE A 436 -1.37 -22.38 -0.70
N VAL A 437 -1.69 -22.67 0.56
CA VAL A 437 -0.92 -22.19 1.73
C VAL A 437 0.44 -22.88 1.78
N VAL A 438 0.50 -24.18 1.44
CA VAL A 438 1.77 -24.91 1.31
C VAL A 438 2.58 -24.33 0.15
N ALA A 439 1.94 -24.06 -1.00
CA ALA A 439 2.58 -23.47 -2.17
C ALA A 439 3.28 -22.13 -1.82
N ALA A 440 2.51 -21.17 -1.28
CA ALA A 440 3.02 -19.85 -0.91
C ALA A 440 4.14 -19.92 0.15
N ARG A 441 4.01 -20.82 1.14
CA ARG A 441 5.05 -21.04 2.16
C ARG A 441 6.36 -21.52 1.55
N LEU A 442 6.29 -22.56 0.71
CA LEU A 442 7.49 -23.19 0.15
C LEU A 442 8.14 -22.28 -0.91
N GLU A 443 7.36 -21.55 -1.70
CA GLU A 443 7.88 -20.52 -2.60
C GLU A 443 8.67 -19.47 -1.81
N LYS A 444 8.12 -18.99 -0.70
CA LYS A 444 8.79 -18.04 0.19
C LYS A 444 10.11 -18.59 0.76
N ILE A 445 10.13 -19.85 1.19
CA ILE A 445 11.35 -20.52 1.69
C ILE A 445 12.43 -20.55 0.59
N PHE A 446 12.08 -20.92 -0.63
CA PHE A 446 13.02 -20.94 -1.75
C PHE A 446 13.54 -19.54 -2.09
N THR A 447 12.66 -18.54 -2.16
CA THR A 447 13.02 -17.15 -2.41
C THR A 447 13.94 -16.60 -1.31
N HIS A 448 13.68 -16.91 -0.04
CA HIS A 448 14.57 -16.55 1.07
C HIS A 448 15.94 -17.25 0.97
N ALA A 449 15.96 -18.55 0.65
CA ALA A 449 17.21 -19.30 0.48
C ALA A 449 18.06 -18.73 -0.66
N MET A 450 17.45 -18.46 -1.83
CA MET A 450 18.10 -17.79 -2.95
C MET A 450 18.65 -16.42 -2.56
N SER A 451 17.82 -15.59 -1.93
CA SER A 451 18.20 -14.26 -1.46
C SER A 451 19.38 -14.35 -0.48
N ARG A 452 19.30 -15.17 0.57
CA ARG A 452 20.40 -15.32 1.54
C ARG A 452 21.68 -15.79 0.87
N THR A 453 21.62 -16.74 -0.04
CA THR A 453 22.81 -17.19 -0.79
C THR A 453 23.42 -16.05 -1.61
N ILE A 454 22.62 -15.32 -2.40
CA ILE A 454 23.07 -14.18 -3.23
C ILE A 454 23.68 -13.07 -2.35
N TYR A 455 22.99 -12.75 -1.24
CA TYR A 455 23.29 -11.60 -0.39
C TYR A 455 24.33 -11.83 0.69
N ASP A 456 24.60 -13.08 1.09
CA ASP A 456 25.55 -13.32 2.17
C ASP A 456 26.97 -12.94 1.73
N THR A 457 27.52 -11.92 2.40
CA THR A 457 28.89 -11.44 2.22
C THR A 457 29.85 -12.04 3.25
N THR A 458 29.35 -12.83 4.21
CA THR A 458 30.14 -13.39 5.31
C THR A 458 30.74 -14.77 4.99
N LEU A 459 30.28 -15.41 3.91
CA LEU A 459 30.81 -16.68 3.45
C LEU A 459 32.04 -16.45 2.55
N GLU A 460 33.22 -16.89 3.00
CA GLU A 460 34.48 -16.72 2.26
C GLU A 460 34.62 -17.71 1.08
N ASN A 461 34.01 -18.91 1.19
CA ASN A 461 34.09 -19.95 0.16
C ASN A 461 33.11 -19.68 -1.00
N THR A 462 33.59 -18.97 -2.01
CA THR A 462 32.82 -18.62 -3.22
C THR A 462 32.35 -19.85 -4.01
N HIS A 463 33.16 -20.93 -4.06
CA HIS A 463 32.81 -22.13 -4.81
C HIS A 463 31.63 -22.90 -4.17
N TYR A 464 31.60 -22.97 -2.83
CA TYR A 464 30.47 -23.57 -2.13
C TYR A 464 29.18 -22.75 -2.30
N LYS A 465 29.28 -21.41 -2.29
CA LYS A 465 28.15 -20.50 -2.57
C LYS A 465 27.58 -20.73 -3.97
N GLU A 466 28.44 -20.84 -4.98
CA GLU A 466 28.05 -21.14 -6.36
C GLU A 466 27.35 -22.50 -6.44
N TYR A 467 27.91 -23.55 -5.84
CA TYR A 467 27.30 -24.88 -5.80
C TYR A 467 25.89 -24.86 -5.18
N VAL A 468 25.70 -24.18 -4.04
CA VAL A 468 24.38 -24.08 -3.39
C VAL A 468 23.40 -23.32 -4.27
N LEU A 469 23.85 -22.26 -4.93
CA LEU A 469 23.01 -21.46 -5.81
C LEU A 469 22.58 -22.23 -7.06
N GLU A 470 23.50 -22.93 -7.72
CA GLU A 470 23.21 -23.83 -8.85
C GLU A 470 22.18 -24.88 -8.43
N LEU A 471 22.34 -25.48 -7.24
CA LEU A 471 21.40 -26.47 -6.73
C LEU A 471 20.00 -25.88 -6.50
N LEU A 472 19.90 -24.70 -5.88
CA LEU A 472 18.62 -24.01 -5.67
C LEU A 472 17.93 -23.64 -6.99
N ALA A 473 18.68 -23.01 -7.90
CA ALA A 473 18.18 -22.59 -9.21
C ALA A 473 17.72 -23.78 -10.05
N PHE A 474 18.49 -24.87 -10.04
CA PHE A 474 18.12 -26.12 -10.72
C PHE A 474 16.79 -26.67 -10.20
N ARG A 475 16.59 -26.77 -8.88
CA ARG A 475 15.32 -27.27 -8.30
C ARG A 475 14.13 -26.36 -8.61
N LEU A 476 14.32 -25.06 -8.53
CA LEU A 476 13.28 -24.09 -8.90
C LEU A 476 12.94 -24.16 -10.39
N LYS A 477 13.94 -24.36 -11.25
CA LYS A 477 13.76 -24.54 -12.68
C LYS A 477 12.97 -25.81 -12.98
N GLU A 478 13.36 -26.97 -12.43
CA GLU A 478 12.61 -28.23 -12.58
C GLU A 478 11.13 -28.06 -12.14
N HIS A 479 10.90 -27.43 -10.99
CA HIS A 479 9.54 -27.15 -10.54
C HIS A 479 8.79 -26.20 -11.48
N THR A 480 9.47 -25.21 -12.07
CA THR A 480 8.84 -24.27 -13.02
C THR A 480 8.31 -25.02 -14.24
N GLY A 481 9.06 -25.99 -14.76
CA GLY A 481 8.60 -26.86 -15.84
C GLY A 481 7.32 -27.63 -15.46
N LEU A 482 7.25 -28.18 -14.24
CA LEU A 482 6.05 -28.86 -13.74
C LEU A 482 4.87 -27.92 -13.52
N LEU A 483 5.12 -26.71 -13.02
CA LEU A 483 4.09 -25.68 -12.82
C LEU A 483 3.47 -25.27 -14.15
N LEU A 484 4.29 -25.09 -15.20
CA LEU A 484 3.83 -24.82 -16.56
C LEU A 484 3.03 -25.99 -17.15
N TYR A 485 3.45 -27.23 -16.89
CA TYR A 485 2.70 -28.42 -17.29
C TYR A 485 1.30 -28.45 -16.66
N ASN A 486 1.19 -28.18 -15.35
CA ASN A 486 -0.10 -28.13 -14.65
C ASN A 486 -0.95 -26.93 -15.10
N TYR A 487 -0.36 -25.77 -15.35
CA TYR A 487 -1.08 -24.60 -15.90
C TYR A 487 -1.73 -24.93 -17.24
N ARG A 488 -1.03 -25.70 -18.07
CA ARG A 488 -1.50 -26.14 -19.38
C ARG A 488 -2.63 -27.17 -19.30
N GLU A 489 -2.42 -28.24 -18.55
CA GLU A 489 -3.38 -29.36 -18.46
C GLU A 489 -4.51 -29.08 -17.44
N CYS A 490 -4.59 -27.85 -16.92
CA CYS A 490 -5.64 -27.40 -16.02
C CYS A 490 -7.02 -27.50 -16.70
N ASP A 491 -7.84 -28.43 -16.23
CA ASP A 491 -9.23 -28.61 -16.58
C ASP A 491 -10.16 -28.26 -15.40
N GLU A 492 -11.49 -28.34 -15.59
CA GLU A 492 -12.46 -28.07 -14.50
C GLU A 492 -12.33 -29.04 -13.31
N SER A 493 -11.60 -30.16 -13.48
CA SER A 493 -11.35 -31.16 -12.45
C SER A 493 -10.01 -30.98 -11.73
N SER A 494 -9.18 -30.06 -12.21
CA SER A 494 -7.87 -29.74 -11.69
C SER A 494 -8.01 -28.95 -10.39
N SER A 495 -7.26 -29.34 -9.36
CA SER A 495 -7.47 -28.75 -8.04
C SER A 495 -6.61 -27.53 -7.71
N PHE A 496 -5.94 -26.96 -8.72
CA PHE A 496 -5.64 -25.52 -8.78
C PHE A 496 -6.43 -24.91 -9.93
N SER A 497 -6.96 -23.69 -9.74
CA SER A 497 -7.50 -22.94 -10.87
C SER A 497 -6.34 -22.41 -11.73
N ARG A 498 -6.62 -22.19 -13.01
CA ARG A 498 -5.63 -21.65 -13.95
C ARG A 498 -5.10 -20.29 -13.48
N GLU A 499 -5.98 -19.42 -12.96
CA GLU A 499 -5.63 -18.11 -12.43
C GLU A 499 -4.68 -18.22 -11.23
N GLN A 500 -4.86 -19.21 -10.35
CA GLN A 500 -3.97 -19.42 -9.21
C GLN A 500 -2.57 -19.85 -9.63
N LEU A 501 -2.48 -20.71 -10.66
CA LEU A 501 -1.20 -21.14 -11.23
C LEU A 501 -0.51 -19.97 -11.95
N GLU A 502 -1.26 -19.13 -12.65
CA GLU A 502 -0.76 -17.90 -13.27
C GLU A 502 -0.20 -16.92 -12.24
N GLN A 503 -0.93 -16.69 -11.14
CA GLN A 503 -0.47 -15.85 -10.03
C GLN A 503 0.83 -16.37 -9.42
N TRP A 504 0.95 -17.68 -9.24
CA TRP A 504 2.18 -18.30 -8.73
C TRP A 504 3.36 -18.11 -9.70
N LEU A 505 3.15 -18.31 -11.00
CA LEU A 505 4.17 -18.05 -12.02
C LEU A 505 4.60 -16.57 -12.04
N ASN A 506 3.65 -15.65 -12.00
CA ASN A 506 3.93 -14.21 -11.99
C ASN A 506 4.71 -13.78 -10.74
N ASP A 507 4.35 -14.30 -9.56
CA ASP A 507 5.08 -14.07 -8.31
C ASP A 507 6.53 -14.57 -8.39
N ARG A 508 6.72 -15.80 -8.90
CA ARG A 508 8.05 -16.36 -9.13
C ARG A 508 8.88 -15.49 -10.08
N LEU A 509 8.32 -15.13 -11.23
CA LEU A 509 8.99 -14.28 -12.21
C LEU A 509 9.37 -12.92 -11.62
N SER A 510 8.50 -12.32 -10.81
CA SER A 510 8.79 -11.07 -10.11
C SER A 510 9.98 -11.19 -9.17
N ASN A 511 10.01 -12.23 -8.32
CA ASN A 511 11.13 -12.48 -7.40
C ASN A 511 12.44 -12.71 -8.16
N MET A 512 12.40 -13.49 -9.25
CA MET A 512 13.59 -13.76 -10.07
C MET A 512 14.07 -12.50 -10.82
N THR A 513 13.18 -11.61 -11.25
CA THR A 513 13.57 -10.30 -11.82
C THR A 513 14.35 -9.47 -10.82
N SER A 514 13.88 -9.36 -9.57
CA SER A 514 14.62 -8.66 -8.51
C SER A 514 16.00 -9.28 -8.29
N PHE A 515 16.10 -10.61 -8.25
CA PHE A 515 17.39 -11.28 -8.12
C PHE A 515 18.33 -11.07 -9.31
N LEU A 516 17.83 -10.96 -10.54
CA LEU A 516 18.67 -10.60 -11.69
C LEU A 516 19.26 -9.19 -11.54
N LEU A 517 18.45 -8.21 -11.11
CA LEU A 517 18.93 -6.85 -10.87
C LEU A 517 19.96 -6.82 -9.73
N ASP A 518 19.72 -7.56 -8.66
CA ASP A 518 20.61 -7.62 -7.50
C ASP A 518 21.94 -8.29 -7.81
N THR A 519 21.92 -9.40 -8.53
CA THR A 519 23.13 -10.11 -8.97
C THR A 519 23.94 -9.26 -9.94
N TYR A 520 23.30 -8.48 -10.82
CA TYR A 520 23.97 -7.47 -11.64
C TYR A 520 24.60 -6.35 -10.81
N LYS A 521 23.86 -5.73 -9.88
CA LYS A 521 24.36 -4.68 -8.98
C LYS A 521 25.58 -5.14 -8.16
N LYS A 522 25.66 -6.44 -7.88
CA LYS A 522 26.74 -7.07 -7.11
C LYS A 522 27.83 -7.73 -7.95
N SER A 523 27.79 -7.59 -9.28
CA SER A 523 28.81 -8.17 -10.17
C SER A 523 28.92 -9.71 -10.08
N GLN A 524 27.80 -10.41 -9.83
CA GLN A 524 27.77 -11.87 -9.65
C GLN A 524 27.34 -12.61 -10.92
N THR A 525 28.24 -12.76 -11.89
CA THR A 525 27.92 -13.32 -13.22
C THR A 525 27.40 -14.76 -13.18
N SER A 526 27.96 -15.63 -12.33
CA SER A 526 27.50 -17.02 -12.19
C SER A 526 26.06 -17.08 -11.68
N ALA A 527 25.78 -16.34 -10.60
CA ALA A 527 24.45 -16.22 -10.02
C ALA A 527 23.40 -15.69 -11.01
N PHE A 528 23.78 -14.70 -11.82
CA PHE A 528 22.93 -14.14 -12.84
C PHE A 528 22.50 -15.20 -13.88
N LYS A 529 23.43 -16.06 -14.33
CA LYS A 529 23.14 -17.14 -15.28
C LYS A 529 22.14 -18.15 -14.72
N GLU A 530 22.35 -18.55 -13.46
CA GLU A 530 21.49 -19.52 -12.78
C GLU A 530 20.06 -19.00 -12.62
N VAL A 531 19.89 -17.76 -12.16
CA VAL A 531 18.57 -17.12 -12.05
C VAL A 531 17.91 -16.97 -13.43
N LYS A 532 18.66 -16.52 -14.45
CA LYS A 532 18.15 -16.38 -15.83
C LYS A 532 17.68 -17.73 -16.41
N SER A 533 18.29 -18.84 -16.01
CA SER A 533 17.93 -20.18 -16.49
C SER A 533 16.47 -20.56 -16.19
N ILE A 534 15.86 -19.98 -15.15
CA ILE A 534 14.45 -20.17 -14.79
C ILE A 534 13.53 -19.49 -15.82
N PHE A 535 13.88 -18.28 -16.28
CA PHE A 535 13.15 -17.61 -17.38
C PHE A 535 13.26 -18.40 -18.68
N ASN A 536 14.46 -18.95 -18.97
CA ASN A 536 14.65 -19.78 -20.15
C ASN A 536 13.73 -21.03 -20.16
N GLU A 537 13.37 -21.56 -18.98
CA GLU A 537 12.42 -22.69 -18.87
C GLU A 537 10.98 -22.28 -19.22
N VAL A 538 10.57 -21.06 -18.87
CA VAL A 538 9.27 -20.50 -19.28
C VAL A 538 9.24 -20.31 -20.79
N GLU A 539 10.33 -19.82 -21.38
CA GLU A 539 10.39 -19.54 -22.82
C GLU A 539 10.62 -20.76 -23.70
N SER A 540 11.32 -21.80 -23.22
CA SER A 540 11.61 -23.02 -24.00
C SER A 540 10.34 -23.77 -24.41
N ASN A 541 9.28 -23.67 -23.60
CA ASN A 541 7.98 -24.28 -23.84
C ASN A 541 7.11 -23.51 -24.86
N TYR A 542 7.55 -22.33 -25.31
CA TYR A 542 6.82 -21.45 -26.25
C TYR A 542 6.53 -22.11 -27.61
N ARG A 543 7.46 -22.88 -28.16
CA ARG A 543 7.34 -23.45 -29.51
C ARG A 543 6.38 -24.65 -29.58
N LEU A 544 5.95 -25.18 -28.44
CA LEU A 544 5.25 -26.46 -28.40
C LEU A 544 3.73 -26.34 -28.11
N TYR A 545 3.20 -25.28 -27.46
CA TYR A 545 1.79 -25.31 -26.99
C TYR A 545 1.06 -23.94 -26.84
N HIS A 546 -0.22 -23.88 -27.30
CA HIS A 546 -1.38 -22.98 -27.05
C HIS A 546 -1.24 -21.44 -26.87
N GLN A 547 -2.34 -20.70 -27.10
CA GLN A 547 -2.44 -19.23 -27.03
C GLN A 547 -2.31 -18.66 -25.60
N GLU A 548 -2.54 -19.47 -24.56
CA GLU A 548 -2.56 -19.04 -23.14
C GLU A 548 -1.15 -18.97 -22.50
N ILE A 549 -0.24 -19.87 -22.89
CA ILE A 549 1.18 -19.81 -22.49
C ILE A 549 1.88 -18.62 -23.15
N LYS A 550 1.33 -18.15 -24.27
CA LYS A 550 1.87 -17.03 -25.05
C LYS A 550 2.01 -15.77 -24.19
N GLU A 551 1.01 -15.43 -23.37
CA GLU A 551 1.05 -14.22 -22.53
C GLU A 551 2.08 -14.31 -21.39
N LEU A 552 2.21 -15.48 -20.74
CA LEU A 552 3.25 -15.72 -19.74
C LEU A 552 4.67 -15.61 -20.33
N VAL A 553 4.87 -16.14 -21.54
CA VAL A 553 6.15 -16.01 -22.26
C VAL A 553 6.44 -14.56 -22.61
N TRP A 554 5.44 -13.79 -23.06
CA TRP A 554 5.63 -12.36 -23.31
C TRP A 554 5.93 -11.59 -22.04
N THR A 555 5.32 -11.96 -20.91
CA THR A 555 5.62 -11.38 -19.59
C THR A 555 7.07 -11.66 -19.17
N SER A 556 7.53 -12.92 -19.32
CA SER A 556 8.92 -13.32 -19.10
C SER A 556 9.90 -12.49 -19.95
N ARG A 557 9.65 -12.40 -21.26
CA ARG A 557 10.47 -11.63 -22.20
C ARG A 557 10.48 -10.14 -21.88
N SER A 558 9.34 -9.57 -21.51
CA SER A 558 9.20 -8.15 -21.13
C SER A 558 10.03 -7.85 -19.87
N ARG A 559 9.97 -8.72 -18.85
CA ARG A 559 10.80 -8.60 -17.64
C ARG A 559 12.29 -8.64 -17.97
N LEU A 560 12.72 -9.58 -18.81
CA LEU A 560 14.13 -9.68 -19.23
C LEU A 560 14.55 -8.48 -20.08
N PHE A 561 13.68 -7.95 -20.93
CA PHE A 561 13.93 -6.73 -21.70
C PHE A 561 14.08 -5.50 -20.80
N MET A 562 13.27 -5.38 -19.75
CA MET A 562 13.42 -4.33 -18.74
C MET A 562 14.71 -4.47 -17.93
N VAL A 563 15.10 -5.68 -17.53
CA VAL A 563 16.41 -5.94 -16.91
C VAL A 563 17.53 -5.51 -17.85
N ALA A 564 17.44 -5.83 -19.14
CA ALA A 564 18.42 -5.41 -20.13
C ALA A 564 18.46 -3.88 -20.29
N ALA A 565 17.32 -3.19 -20.32
CA ALA A 565 17.27 -1.72 -20.41
C ALA A 565 17.90 -1.07 -19.18
N TYR A 566 17.62 -1.60 -17.99
CA TYR A 566 18.25 -1.15 -16.75
C TYR A 566 19.78 -1.31 -16.77
N ILE A 567 20.30 -2.41 -17.34
CA ILE A 567 21.74 -2.65 -17.47
C ILE A 567 22.36 -1.75 -18.55
N HIS A 568 21.62 -1.53 -19.63
CA HIS A 568 22.07 -0.80 -20.81
C HIS A 568 22.43 0.66 -20.50
N ASP A 569 21.61 1.33 -19.69
CA ASP A 569 21.76 2.74 -19.31
C ASP A 569 22.93 3.03 -18.35
N ARG A 570 23.61 1.99 -17.83
CA ARG A 570 24.69 2.17 -16.85
C ARG A 570 26.04 2.41 -17.54
N THR A 571 26.72 3.46 -17.09
CA THR A 571 28.10 3.78 -17.46
C THR A 571 29.09 3.20 -16.44
N ASP A 572 30.37 3.11 -16.79
CA ASP A 572 31.46 2.69 -15.90
C ASP A 572 31.29 1.28 -15.28
N LEU A 573 30.99 0.30 -16.13
CA LEU A 573 30.74 -1.08 -15.72
C LEU A 573 32.02 -1.79 -15.23
N THR A 574 31.90 -2.65 -14.20
CA THR A 574 32.96 -3.61 -13.89
C THR A 574 33.04 -4.70 -14.97
N ARG A 575 34.18 -5.40 -15.07
CA ARG A 575 34.35 -6.52 -16.02
C ARG A 575 33.22 -7.54 -15.93
N GLU A 576 32.81 -7.90 -14.72
CA GLU A 576 31.74 -8.87 -14.47
C GLU A 576 30.37 -8.32 -14.90
N GLN A 577 30.13 -7.02 -14.73
CA GLN A 577 28.91 -6.36 -15.21
C GLN A 577 28.87 -6.27 -16.73
N GLU A 578 30.01 -6.05 -17.39
CA GLU A 578 30.11 -6.17 -18.85
C GLU A 578 29.80 -7.59 -19.32
N ASP A 579 30.29 -8.61 -18.62
CA ASP A 579 29.98 -10.01 -18.95
C ASP A 579 28.48 -10.31 -18.74
N ILE A 580 27.83 -9.74 -17.72
CA ILE A 580 26.37 -9.82 -17.54
C ILE A 580 25.64 -9.09 -18.67
N LYS A 581 26.08 -7.88 -19.05
CA LYS A 581 25.53 -7.15 -20.20
C LYS A 581 25.61 -7.99 -21.47
N LYS A 582 26.75 -8.63 -21.75
CA LYS A 582 26.90 -9.56 -22.90
C LYS A 582 25.93 -10.73 -22.86
N ILE A 583 25.61 -11.28 -21.67
CA ILE A 583 24.61 -12.36 -21.55
C ILE A 583 23.23 -11.87 -21.99
N MET A 584 22.83 -10.67 -21.58
CA MET A 584 21.56 -10.08 -21.97
C MET A 584 21.55 -9.68 -23.44
N ASP A 585 22.65 -9.10 -23.93
CA ASP A 585 22.83 -8.72 -25.33
C ASP A 585 22.73 -9.93 -26.27
N ASN A 586 23.39 -11.04 -25.93
CA ASN A 586 23.30 -12.30 -26.67
C ASN A 586 21.89 -12.89 -26.65
N TYR A 587 21.19 -12.76 -25.52
CA TYR A 587 19.79 -13.18 -25.41
C TYR A 587 18.89 -12.34 -26.32
N LEU A 588 19.08 -11.02 -26.31
CA LEU A 588 18.32 -10.10 -27.16
C LEU A 588 18.63 -10.26 -28.65
N GLY A 589 19.88 -10.58 -28.99
CA GLY A 589 20.30 -10.88 -30.37
C GLY A 589 19.65 -12.12 -30.98
N GLY A 590 18.99 -12.95 -30.16
CA GLY A 590 18.20 -14.09 -30.64
C GLY A 590 16.78 -13.75 -31.12
N PHE A 591 16.34 -12.50 -30.97
CA PHE A 591 14.99 -12.07 -31.35
C PHE A 591 14.91 -11.47 -32.74
N SER A 592 13.77 -11.67 -33.40
CA SER A 592 13.45 -10.99 -34.65
C SER A 592 13.08 -9.52 -34.41
N ALA A 593 13.12 -8.70 -35.47
CA ALA A 593 12.64 -7.33 -35.42
C ALA A 593 11.17 -7.23 -34.94
N GLN A 594 10.32 -8.19 -35.33
CA GLN A 594 8.92 -8.26 -34.90
C GLN A 594 8.83 -8.52 -33.39
N ASP A 595 9.58 -9.49 -32.87
CA ASP A 595 9.56 -9.82 -31.45
C ASP A 595 10.05 -8.64 -30.59
N LEU A 596 11.15 -7.99 -30.98
CA LEU A 596 11.70 -6.83 -30.28
C LEU A 596 10.69 -5.68 -30.22
N THR A 597 10.07 -5.38 -31.35
CA THR A 597 9.02 -4.34 -31.47
C THR A 597 7.83 -4.67 -30.59
N LYS A 598 7.36 -5.91 -30.60
CA LYS A 598 6.23 -6.36 -29.79
C LYS A 598 6.52 -6.31 -28.29
N ILE A 599 7.74 -6.66 -27.88
CA ILE A 599 8.16 -6.58 -26.48
C ILE A 599 8.16 -5.12 -26.02
N LEU A 600 8.76 -4.21 -26.81
CA LEU A 600 8.76 -2.78 -26.50
C LEU A 600 7.33 -2.24 -26.33
N VAL A 601 6.45 -2.53 -27.30
CA VAL A 601 5.04 -2.11 -27.28
C VAL A 601 4.34 -2.61 -26.02
N LYS A 602 4.50 -3.90 -25.67
CA LYS A 602 3.92 -4.45 -24.44
C LYS A 602 4.47 -3.76 -23.18
N CYS A 603 5.76 -3.49 -23.09
CA CYS A 603 6.36 -2.82 -21.93
C CYS A 603 5.80 -1.41 -21.73
N VAL A 604 5.71 -0.62 -22.81
CA VAL A 604 5.28 0.79 -22.76
C VAL A 604 3.76 0.90 -22.57
N ASP A 605 2.97 0.22 -23.40
CA ASP A 605 1.51 0.40 -23.39
C ASP A 605 0.85 -0.16 -22.12
N ASN A 606 1.41 -1.22 -21.51
CA ASN A 606 0.92 -1.74 -20.22
C ASN A 606 1.57 -1.04 -19.01
N ASN A 607 2.46 -0.07 -19.23
CA ASN A 607 3.21 0.63 -18.20
C ASN A 607 3.89 -0.33 -17.19
N TYR A 608 4.55 -1.38 -17.71
CA TYR A 608 5.22 -2.38 -16.89
C TYR A 608 6.35 -1.80 -16.04
N ALA A 609 6.95 -0.68 -16.48
CA ALA A 609 7.93 0.08 -15.72
C ALA A 609 7.40 0.48 -14.34
N SER A 610 6.20 1.08 -14.29
CA SER A 610 5.56 1.43 -13.03
C SER A 610 4.94 0.22 -12.33
N GLU A 611 4.29 -0.69 -13.08
CA GLU A 611 3.64 -1.89 -12.51
C GLU A 611 4.63 -2.73 -11.70
N TRP A 612 5.83 -2.96 -12.25
CA TRP A 612 6.88 -3.77 -11.62
C TRP A 612 7.93 -2.93 -10.89
N GLN A 613 7.62 -1.65 -10.64
CA GLN A 613 8.41 -0.73 -9.82
C GLN A 613 9.85 -0.49 -10.32
N PHE A 614 10.10 -0.63 -11.62
CA PHE A 614 11.39 -0.29 -12.23
C PHE A 614 11.74 1.20 -12.09
N ASP A 615 10.72 2.05 -12.15
CA ASP A 615 10.85 3.50 -11.93
C ASP A 615 11.27 3.84 -10.48
N ILE A 616 11.07 2.92 -9.53
CA ILE A 616 11.35 3.13 -8.10
C ILE A 616 12.77 2.66 -7.74
N TYR A 617 13.34 1.71 -8.48
CA TYR A 617 14.66 1.13 -8.16
C TYR A 617 15.83 2.09 -8.33
N ASP A 618 15.63 3.29 -8.92
CA ASP A 618 16.66 4.32 -9.12
C ASP A 618 16.43 5.60 -8.30
N LEU A 619 15.59 5.55 -7.26
CA LEU A 619 15.34 6.71 -6.39
C LEU A 619 16.58 7.09 -5.56
N PRO A 620 17.08 8.35 -5.65
CA PRO A 620 18.14 8.84 -4.78
C PRO A 620 17.67 8.91 -3.31
N ALA A 621 18.51 8.42 -2.38
CA ALA A 621 18.18 8.32 -0.95
C ALA A 621 18.33 9.64 -0.15
N ASP A 622 18.39 10.79 -0.80
CA ASP A 622 18.85 12.06 -0.21
C ASP A 622 17.73 12.93 0.40
N ARG A 623 16.50 12.40 0.49
CA ARG A 623 15.31 13.10 1.02
C ARG A 623 14.92 14.39 0.26
N LYS A 624 15.44 14.59 -0.96
CA LYS A 624 14.97 15.65 -1.86
C LYS A 624 14.02 15.06 -2.88
N MET A 625 13.07 15.88 -3.34
CA MET A 625 12.18 15.50 -4.43
C MET A 625 12.99 15.61 -5.73
N HIS A 626 13.30 14.47 -6.35
CA HIS A 626 13.91 14.40 -7.68
C HIS A 626 12.84 14.03 -8.71
N LEU A 627 12.98 14.53 -9.92
CA LEU A 627 12.29 13.94 -11.08
C LEU A 627 12.89 12.55 -11.29
N VAL A 628 12.05 11.53 -11.21
CA VAL A 628 12.42 10.17 -11.58
C VAL A 628 12.58 10.16 -13.11
N PRO A 629 13.75 9.75 -13.65
CA PRO A 629 13.91 9.58 -15.09
C PRO A 629 12.84 8.65 -15.65
N ASP A 630 12.25 9.00 -16.79
CA ASP A 630 11.27 8.14 -17.46
C ASP A 630 11.97 6.90 -18.01
N PHE A 631 11.76 5.75 -17.36
CA PHE A 631 12.36 4.47 -17.74
C PHE A 631 11.92 4.00 -19.14
N ASN A 632 10.80 4.53 -19.67
CA ASN A 632 10.40 4.23 -21.05
C ASN A 632 11.42 4.74 -22.07
N LEU A 633 12.17 5.80 -21.75
CA LEU A 633 13.25 6.29 -22.61
C LEU A 633 14.40 5.28 -22.71
N SER A 634 14.71 4.58 -21.61
CA SER A 634 15.69 3.50 -21.54
C SER A 634 15.26 2.31 -22.42
N LEU A 635 13.99 1.92 -22.33
CA LEU A 635 13.41 0.85 -23.14
C LEU A 635 13.48 1.17 -24.64
N LYS A 636 13.09 2.40 -25.01
CA LYS A 636 13.15 2.90 -26.39
C LYS A 636 14.59 2.94 -26.91
N SER A 637 15.54 3.40 -26.10
CA SER A 637 16.97 3.46 -26.45
C SER A 637 17.55 2.08 -26.70
N LEU A 638 17.28 1.13 -25.79
CA LEU A 638 17.71 -0.26 -25.97
C LEU A 638 17.11 -0.87 -27.25
N TRP A 639 15.83 -0.63 -27.53
CA TRP A 639 15.19 -1.14 -28.74
C TRP A 639 15.86 -0.61 -30.01
N VAL A 640 16.19 0.69 -30.07
CA VAL A 640 16.89 1.28 -31.23
C VAL A 640 18.21 0.58 -31.48
N GLU A 641 19.04 0.42 -30.44
CA GLU A 641 20.35 -0.22 -30.57
C GLU A 641 20.23 -1.70 -30.99
N ARG A 642 19.24 -2.42 -30.46
CA ARG A 642 19.02 -3.82 -30.85
C ARG A 642 18.51 -3.96 -32.27
N MET A 643 17.66 -3.04 -32.74
CA MET A 643 17.19 -3.03 -34.12
C MET A 643 18.33 -2.76 -35.10
N LEU A 644 19.24 -1.84 -34.78
CA LEU A 644 20.41 -1.53 -35.62
C LEU A 644 21.45 -2.66 -35.63
N ALA A 645 21.51 -3.47 -34.58
CA ALA A 645 22.38 -4.64 -34.51
C ALA A 645 21.88 -5.85 -35.33
N LEU A 646 20.69 -5.78 -35.94
CA LEU A 646 20.15 -6.86 -36.78
C LEU A 646 20.79 -6.86 -38.17
N ASP A 647 21.02 -8.05 -38.74
CA ASP A 647 21.54 -8.20 -40.11
C ASP A 647 20.63 -7.56 -41.17
N SER A 648 19.32 -7.53 -40.92
CA SER A 648 18.34 -6.86 -41.77
C SER A 648 17.10 -6.45 -40.99
N ILE A 649 16.53 -5.31 -41.36
CA ILE A 649 15.31 -4.76 -40.75
C ILE A 649 14.20 -4.82 -41.81
N PRO A 650 13.16 -5.66 -41.64
CA PRO A 650 12.00 -5.65 -42.53
C PRO A 650 11.34 -4.26 -42.54
N GLU A 651 11.11 -3.70 -43.72
CA GLU A 651 10.47 -2.39 -43.88
C GLU A 651 8.94 -2.47 -43.93
N ASP A 652 8.38 -3.65 -44.24
CA ASP A 652 6.94 -3.84 -44.37
C ASP A 652 6.27 -3.80 -42.98
N ILE A 653 5.37 -2.82 -42.78
CA ILE A 653 4.64 -2.65 -41.53
C ILE A 653 3.75 -3.86 -41.20
N GLU A 654 3.29 -4.61 -42.20
CA GLU A 654 2.47 -5.81 -41.98
C GLU A 654 3.26 -6.89 -41.22
N TYR A 655 4.58 -6.93 -41.38
CA TYR A 655 5.46 -7.82 -40.63
C TYR A 655 5.38 -7.55 -39.11
N TYR A 656 5.11 -6.32 -38.69
CA TYR A 656 5.03 -5.94 -37.27
C TYR A 656 3.60 -5.99 -36.71
N GLY A 657 2.60 -6.24 -37.56
CA GLY A 657 1.19 -6.15 -37.20
C GLY A 657 0.69 -4.71 -37.26
N ARG A 658 0.26 -4.27 -38.45
CA ARG A 658 -0.17 -2.89 -38.71
C ARG A 658 -1.19 -2.38 -37.68
N ASP A 659 -2.20 -3.18 -37.35
CA ASP A 659 -3.25 -2.80 -36.40
C ASP A 659 -2.73 -2.55 -34.99
N ASP A 660 -1.72 -3.31 -34.54
CA ASP A 660 -1.09 -3.14 -33.23
C ASP A 660 -0.27 -1.84 -33.23
N ILE A 661 0.50 -1.59 -34.30
CA ILE A 661 1.27 -0.35 -34.50
C ILE A 661 0.36 0.89 -34.59
N ALA A 662 -0.78 0.78 -35.26
CA ALA A 662 -1.74 1.87 -35.39
C ALA A 662 -2.35 2.31 -34.05
N ARG A 663 -2.36 1.43 -33.04
CA ARG A 663 -3.00 1.70 -31.74
C ARG A 663 -2.02 2.05 -30.62
N THR A 664 -0.73 1.74 -30.80
CA THR A 664 0.25 1.89 -29.72
C THR A 664 0.72 3.33 -29.53
N GLY A 665 0.96 3.69 -28.27
CA GLY A 665 1.57 4.96 -27.88
C GLY A 665 3.09 5.01 -28.15
N THR A 666 3.70 3.85 -28.31
CA THR A 666 5.13 3.61 -28.07
C THR A 666 6.08 4.48 -28.90
N PHE A 667 5.76 4.74 -30.18
CA PHE A 667 6.68 5.39 -31.12
C PHE A 667 6.47 6.91 -31.26
N SER A 668 5.42 7.44 -30.64
CA SER A 668 5.01 8.85 -30.71
C SER A 668 4.78 9.34 -29.28
N ASP A 669 5.55 10.32 -28.80
CA ASP A 669 5.53 10.68 -27.37
C ASP A 669 4.27 11.45 -26.92
N PHE A 670 3.33 11.75 -27.83
CA PHE A 670 2.02 12.41 -27.61
C PHE A 670 2.01 13.66 -26.72
N THR A 671 3.14 14.37 -26.59
CA THR A 671 3.21 15.66 -25.90
C THR A 671 2.54 16.76 -26.72
N THR A 672 2.83 16.82 -28.01
CA THR A 672 2.15 17.63 -29.03
C THR A 672 2.27 16.95 -30.39
N ARG A 673 1.43 17.32 -31.38
CA ARG A 673 1.56 16.84 -32.77
C ARG A 673 2.83 17.34 -33.48
N GLU A 674 3.51 18.36 -32.92
CA GLU A 674 4.65 19.03 -33.55
C GLU A 674 6.01 18.60 -32.98
N GLU A 675 6.05 18.07 -31.75
CA GLU A 675 7.30 17.63 -31.14
C GLU A 675 7.84 16.36 -31.81
N LYS A 676 9.14 16.39 -32.17
CA LYS A 676 9.84 15.20 -32.65
C LYS A 676 9.88 14.13 -31.55
N PRO A 677 9.38 12.91 -31.80
CA PRO A 677 9.45 11.81 -30.84
C PRO A 677 10.90 11.47 -30.45
N PHE A 678 11.08 10.97 -29.23
CA PHE A 678 12.34 10.60 -28.62
C PHE A 678 13.13 9.63 -29.49
N ILE A 679 12.47 8.60 -30.03
CA ILE A 679 13.13 7.62 -30.90
C ILE A 679 13.73 8.30 -32.14
N ILE A 680 13.05 9.29 -32.72
CA ILE A 680 13.58 10.05 -33.86
C ILE A 680 14.78 10.91 -33.45
N ARG A 681 14.76 11.52 -32.26
CA ARG A 681 15.90 12.27 -31.72
C ARG A 681 17.09 11.34 -31.47
N ARG A 682 16.86 10.19 -30.85
CA ARG A 682 17.87 9.17 -30.57
C ARG A 682 18.50 8.62 -31.85
N LEU A 683 17.70 8.35 -32.89
CA LEU A 683 18.22 7.94 -34.19
C LEU A 683 19.14 9.02 -34.78
N ALA A 684 18.73 10.30 -34.73
CA ALA A 684 19.58 11.39 -35.20
C ALA A 684 20.91 11.49 -34.42
N GLU A 685 20.89 11.29 -33.10
CA GLU A 685 22.12 11.21 -32.30
C GLU A 685 23.04 10.07 -32.74
N MET A 686 22.49 8.92 -33.12
CA MET A 686 23.26 7.78 -33.62
C MET A 686 23.79 8.00 -35.05
N GLU A 687 23.05 8.72 -35.90
CA GLU A 687 23.53 9.18 -37.20
C GLU A 687 24.77 10.08 -37.07
N GLU A 688 24.74 11.00 -36.11
CA GLU A 688 25.88 11.87 -35.78
C GLU A 688 27.10 11.07 -35.28
N GLN A 689 26.87 9.89 -34.68
CA GLN A 689 27.91 8.96 -34.23
C GLN A 689 28.43 8.05 -35.36
N GLY A 690 27.85 8.12 -36.55
CA GLY A 690 28.30 7.39 -37.75
C GLY A 690 27.60 6.05 -38.01
N GLU A 691 26.50 5.75 -37.33
CA GLU A 691 25.70 4.53 -37.53
C GLU A 691 24.78 4.64 -38.77
N ASP A 692 24.58 3.55 -39.52
CA ASP A 692 23.60 3.53 -40.62
C ASP A 692 22.17 3.34 -40.08
N ILE A 693 21.47 4.46 -39.92
CA ILE A 693 20.12 4.51 -39.37
C ILE A 693 19.01 4.59 -40.43
N SER A 694 19.36 4.58 -41.72
CA SER A 694 18.46 5.00 -42.81
C SER A 694 17.19 4.15 -42.88
N THR A 695 17.36 2.83 -42.84
CA THR A 695 16.27 1.85 -42.88
C THR A 695 15.37 1.95 -41.64
N LEU A 696 15.96 1.97 -40.45
CA LEU A 696 15.21 2.03 -39.18
C LEU A 696 14.43 3.35 -39.06
N SER A 697 15.03 4.47 -39.49
CA SER A 697 14.36 5.77 -39.47
C SER A 697 13.15 5.83 -40.39
N LYS A 698 13.23 5.21 -41.56
CA LYS A 698 12.10 5.10 -42.49
C LYS A 698 10.99 4.22 -41.90
N LEU A 699 11.35 3.11 -41.25
CA LEU A 699 10.40 2.25 -40.57
C LEU A 699 9.69 2.97 -39.42
N VAL A 700 10.43 3.62 -38.52
CA VAL A 700 9.85 4.34 -37.37
C VAL A 700 8.93 5.48 -37.84
N LYS A 701 9.32 6.21 -38.89
CA LYS A 701 8.42 7.20 -39.52
C LYS A 701 7.14 6.56 -40.02
N THR A 702 7.24 5.39 -40.65
CA THR A 702 6.05 4.64 -41.11
C THR A 702 5.15 4.21 -39.95
N PHE A 703 5.73 3.79 -38.81
CA PHE A 703 4.96 3.49 -37.59
C PHE A 703 4.24 4.72 -37.04
N ILE A 704 4.93 5.86 -36.97
CA ILE A 704 4.36 7.14 -36.52
C ILE A 704 3.24 7.57 -37.48
N ASP A 705 3.46 7.52 -38.79
CA ASP A 705 2.48 7.92 -39.80
C ASP A 705 1.21 7.05 -39.73
N GLU A 706 1.37 5.74 -39.54
CA GLU A 706 0.24 4.81 -39.37
C GLU A 706 -0.55 5.11 -38.09
N ARG A 707 0.14 5.37 -36.98
CA ARG A 707 -0.46 5.77 -35.70
C ARG A 707 -1.17 7.12 -35.81
N MET A 708 -0.60 8.08 -36.52
CA MET A 708 -1.20 9.39 -36.79
C MET A 708 -2.43 9.28 -37.69
N ARG A 709 -2.42 8.37 -38.68
CA ARG A 709 -3.61 8.09 -39.47
C ARG A 709 -4.74 7.53 -38.62
N TYR A 710 -4.45 6.58 -37.74
CA TYR A 710 -5.44 6.04 -36.79
C TYR A 710 -5.98 7.14 -35.87
N GLU A 711 -5.11 8.00 -35.33
CA GLU A 711 -5.50 9.19 -34.55
C GLU A 711 -6.48 10.07 -35.30
N ASP A 712 -6.14 10.44 -36.55
CA ASP A 712 -6.98 11.30 -37.37
C ASP A 712 -8.33 10.65 -37.65
N GLU A 713 -8.37 9.35 -37.99
CA GLU A 713 -9.62 8.62 -38.18
C GLU A 713 -10.51 8.64 -36.92
N LYS A 714 -9.92 8.43 -35.73
CA LYS A 714 -10.65 8.48 -34.46
C LYS A 714 -11.10 9.90 -34.12
N LEU A 715 -10.25 10.90 -34.33
CA LEU A 715 -10.56 12.30 -34.05
C LEU A 715 -11.64 12.84 -34.99
N ILE A 716 -11.59 12.49 -36.27
CA ILE A 716 -12.62 12.83 -37.25
C ILE A 716 -13.97 12.25 -36.84
N ALA A 717 -13.99 10.99 -36.38
CA ALA A 717 -15.21 10.31 -35.93
C ALA A 717 -15.73 10.81 -34.56
N ALA A 718 -14.88 11.36 -33.71
CA ALA A 718 -15.26 11.81 -32.37
C ALA A 718 -16.13 13.09 -32.44
N PRO A 719 -17.31 13.14 -31.80
CA PRO A 719 -18.08 14.38 -31.73
C PRO A 719 -17.43 15.41 -30.79
N LEU A 720 -17.75 16.69 -30.99
CA LEU A 720 -17.39 17.74 -30.03
C LEU A 720 -18.13 17.54 -28.70
N ASP A 721 -17.40 17.59 -27.60
CA ASP A 721 -17.98 17.61 -26.27
C ASP A 721 -18.64 18.97 -26.00
N GLN A 722 -19.93 18.93 -25.67
CA GLN A 722 -20.70 20.16 -25.51
C GLN A 722 -20.42 20.86 -24.18
N ASP A 723 -19.96 20.13 -23.16
CA ASP A 723 -19.61 20.71 -21.86
C ASP A 723 -18.29 21.48 -21.99
N GLU A 724 -17.28 20.91 -22.67
CA GLU A 724 -16.01 21.58 -23.00
C GLU A 724 -16.23 22.86 -23.84
N VAL A 725 -17.10 22.77 -24.86
CA VAL A 725 -17.47 23.94 -25.68
C VAL A 725 -18.23 24.99 -24.86
N ALA A 726 -19.07 24.59 -23.91
CA ALA A 726 -19.79 25.50 -23.03
C ALA A 726 -18.83 26.20 -22.05
N GLU A 727 -17.92 25.45 -21.41
CA GLU A 727 -16.91 26.00 -20.51
C GLU A 727 -16.01 27.00 -21.23
N PHE A 728 -15.58 26.68 -22.45
CA PHE A 728 -14.83 27.63 -23.29
C PHE A 728 -15.63 28.93 -23.52
N LYS A 729 -16.90 28.82 -23.91
CA LYS A 729 -17.77 30.00 -24.14
C LYS A 729 -17.95 30.83 -22.87
N GLU A 730 -18.22 30.19 -21.75
CA GLU A 730 -18.37 30.85 -20.45
C GLU A 730 -17.08 31.57 -20.05
N GLY A 731 -15.92 30.96 -20.25
CA GLY A 731 -14.63 31.57 -19.99
C GLY A 731 -14.37 32.82 -20.84
N VAL A 732 -14.67 32.78 -22.14
CA VAL A 732 -14.56 33.96 -23.03
C VAL A 732 -15.51 35.07 -22.60
N LEU A 733 -16.75 34.74 -22.29
CA LEU A 733 -17.74 35.72 -21.85
C LEU A 733 -17.38 36.33 -20.50
N ALA A 734 -16.83 35.54 -19.57
CA ALA A 734 -16.33 36.01 -18.28
C ALA A 734 -15.17 36.99 -18.48
N GLY A 735 -14.16 36.62 -19.27
CA GLY A 735 -13.03 37.49 -19.59
C GLY A 735 -13.45 38.83 -20.20
N TYR A 736 -14.41 38.82 -21.13
CA TYR A 736 -14.94 40.07 -21.67
C TYR A 736 -15.68 40.89 -20.62
N ARG A 737 -16.52 40.27 -19.77
CA ARG A 737 -17.28 40.97 -18.73
C ARG A 737 -16.37 41.61 -17.67
N ASP A 738 -15.29 40.92 -17.31
CA ASP A 738 -14.36 41.38 -16.27
C ASP A 738 -13.56 42.61 -16.73
N TYR A 739 -13.15 42.66 -18.00
CA TYR A 739 -12.25 43.71 -18.53
C TYR A 739 -12.95 44.84 -19.30
N ALA A 740 -14.16 44.63 -19.83
CA ALA A 740 -14.80 45.64 -20.70
C ALA A 740 -15.31 46.87 -19.91
N LEU A 741 -14.94 48.06 -20.38
CA LEU A 741 -15.48 49.34 -19.89
C LEU A 741 -17.01 49.40 -20.08
N ALA A 742 -17.56 48.64 -21.03
CA ALA A 742 -18.98 48.46 -21.22
C ALA A 742 -19.72 48.15 -19.91
N PHE A 743 -19.18 47.24 -19.09
CA PHE A 743 -19.82 46.79 -17.85
C PHE A 743 -19.33 47.53 -16.61
N SER A 744 -18.05 47.90 -16.55
CA SER A 744 -17.51 48.62 -15.38
C SER A 744 -17.86 50.12 -15.36
N VAL A 745 -18.02 50.75 -16.53
CA VAL A 745 -18.23 52.21 -16.64
C VAL A 745 -19.54 52.57 -17.34
N PHE A 746 -19.87 51.97 -18.48
CA PHE A 746 -21.02 52.42 -19.27
C PHE A 746 -22.36 51.91 -18.74
N ALA A 747 -22.46 50.63 -18.36
CA ALA A 747 -23.70 50.02 -17.86
C ALA A 747 -24.19 50.63 -16.53
N PRO A 748 -23.37 50.80 -15.47
CA PRO A 748 -23.82 51.32 -14.18
C PRO A 748 -24.30 52.77 -14.28
N ASN A 749 -23.82 53.50 -15.29
CA ASN A 749 -24.17 54.90 -15.54
C ASN A 749 -25.24 55.08 -16.63
N GLY A 750 -25.87 54.01 -17.11
CA GLY A 750 -26.97 54.08 -18.09
C GLY A 750 -26.57 54.51 -19.50
N HIS A 751 -25.28 54.40 -19.85
CA HIS A 751 -24.73 54.79 -21.16
C HIS A 751 -24.53 53.60 -22.12
N LEU A 752 -24.78 52.38 -21.67
CA LEU A 752 -24.76 51.17 -22.49
C LEU A 752 -26.15 50.86 -23.06
N LYS A 753 -26.22 50.53 -24.36
CA LYS A 753 -27.43 50.00 -25.00
C LYS A 753 -27.11 48.75 -25.80
N THR A 754 -27.95 47.73 -25.70
CA THR A 754 -27.88 46.55 -26.56
C THR A 754 -28.81 46.68 -27.76
N THR A 755 -28.41 46.13 -28.91
CA THR A 755 -29.21 46.17 -30.15
C THR A 755 -28.96 44.94 -31.02
N LYS A 756 -29.93 44.55 -31.86
CA LYS A 756 -29.74 43.49 -32.87
C LYS A 756 -29.20 44.01 -34.22
N ALA A 757 -29.22 45.34 -34.43
CA ALA A 757 -28.80 45.95 -35.68
C ALA A 757 -27.29 46.28 -35.66
N THR A 758 -26.55 45.76 -36.66
CA THR A 758 -25.08 45.89 -36.76
C THR A 758 -24.62 46.90 -37.83
N LYS A 759 -25.54 47.55 -38.55
CA LYS A 759 -25.17 48.50 -39.61
C LYS A 759 -24.40 49.70 -39.04
N GLY A 760 -23.14 49.85 -39.46
CA GLY A 760 -22.22 50.89 -39.01
C GLY A 760 -21.55 50.61 -37.65
N PHE A 761 -21.48 49.34 -37.23
CA PHE A 761 -20.71 48.88 -36.07
C PHE A 761 -19.30 48.47 -36.50
N LEU A 762 -18.34 48.60 -35.60
CA LEU A 762 -17.04 47.97 -35.71
C LEU A 762 -17.15 46.52 -35.24
N SER A 763 -16.38 45.63 -35.87
CA SER A 763 -16.34 44.22 -35.53
C SER A 763 -14.91 43.81 -35.21
N TYR A 764 -14.73 43.10 -34.11
CA TYR A 764 -13.47 42.50 -33.70
C TYR A 764 -13.69 41.04 -33.31
N GLY A 765 -12.66 40.21 -33.47
CA GLY A 765 -12.70 38.81 -33.03
C GLY A 765 -11.86 37.88 -33.89
N TRP A 766 -11.96 36.58 -33.59
CA TRP A 766 -11.18 35.52 -34.22
C TRP A 766 -12.03 34.69 -35.18
N ASN A 767 -11.40 34.30 -36.29
CA ASN A 767 -11.95 33.33 -37.21
C ASN A 767 -10.79 32.43 -37.65
N GLN A 768 -10.41 31.53 -36.77
CA GLN A 768 -9.21 30.71 -36.91
C GLN A 768 -9.57 29.23 -36.89
N ILE A 769 -8.63 28.42 -37.37
CA ILE A 769 -8.69 26.98 -37.32
C ILE A 769 -7.86 26.54 -36.11
N GLN A 770 -8.42 25.64 -35.32
CA GLN A 770 -7.82 25.09 -34.11
C GLN A 770 -7.98 23.58 -34.14
N ASP A 771 -7.09 22.87 -33.47
CA ASP A 771 -7.16 21.43 -33.39
C ASP A 771 -8.47 20.97 -32.71
N LYS A 772 -9.13 19.97 -33.28
CA LYS A 772 -10.41 19.47 -32.77
C LYS A 772 -10.28 18.80 -31.40
N TYR A 773 -9.13 18.18 -31.11
CA TYR A 773 -8.95 17.38 -29.90
C TYR A 773 -9.07 18.20 -28.61
N GLY A 774 -8.83 19.51 -28.64
CA GLY A 774 -9.05 20.40 -27.50
C GLY A 774 -10.51 20.55 -27.07
N PHE A 775 -11.46 20.05 -27.87
CA PHE A 775 -12.90 20.05 -27.61
C PHE A 775 -13.49 18.63 -27.63
N VAL A 776 -12.65 17.60 -27.50
CA VAL A 776 -13.09 16.20 -27.40
C VAL A 776 -12.79 15.70 -26.00
N LYS A 777 -13.81 15.14 -25.36
CA LYS A 777 -13.71 14.63 -23.99
C LYS A 777 -12.66 13.54 -23.85
N ASP A 778 -11.87 13.62 -22.76
CA ASP A 778 -10.86 12.63 -22.38
C ASP A 778 -9.84 12.32 -23.49
N TRP A 779 -9.55 13.27 -24.38
CA TRP A 779 -8.49 13.10 -25.37
C TRP A 779 -7.12 13.10 -24.69
N HIS A 780 -6.25 12.17 -25.09
CA HIS A 780 -4.94 11.95 -24.44
C HIS A 780 -3.93 13.10 -24.65
N ILE A 781 -4.21 14.04 -25.55
CA ILE A 781 -3.41 15.27 -25.75
C ILE A 781 -4.09 16.41 -25.00
N GLY A 782 -3.49 16.84 -23.90
CA GLY A 782 -3.99 17.96 -23.12
C GLY A 782 -3.77 19.29 -23.85
N THR A 783 -4.85 20.02 -24.13
CA THR A 783 -4.77 21.38 -24.67
C THR A 783 -5.13 22.38 -23.57
N ILE A 784 -4.23 23.31 -23.26
CA ILE A 784 -4.55 24.41 -22.35
C ILE A 784 -5.17 25.53 -23.19
N HIS A 785 -6.49 25.52 -23.32
CA HIS A 785 -7.21 26.71 -23.77
C HIS A 785 -7.21 27.75 -22.63
N GLN A 786 -6.91 29.01 -22.95
CA GLN A 786 -7.10 30.14 -22.02
C GLN A 786 -8.30 30.98 -22.49
N PRO A 787 -9.55 30.46 -22.36
CA PRO A 787 -10.75 31.13 -22.88
C PRO A 787 -10.91 32.56 -22.33
N HIS A 788 -10.54 32.79 -21.07
CA HIS A 788 -10.60 34.10 -20.43
C HIS A 788 -9.77 35.17 -21.17
N SER A 789 -8.59 34.80 -21.68
CA SER A 789 -7.69 35.69 -22.43
C SER A 789 -8.31 36.18 -23.74
N TYR A 790 -9.03 35.33 -24.48
CA TYR A 790 -9.77 35.76 -25.67
C TYR A 790 -10.85 36.79 -25.32
N GLY A 791 -11.52 36.61 -24.18
CA GLY A 791 -12.48 37.58 -23.67
C GLY A 791 -11.86 38.94 -23.36
N SER A 792 -10.73 38.94 -22.64
CA SER A 792 -10.01 40.16 -22.26
C SER A 792 -9.46 40.92 -23.46
N GLU A 793 -8.93 40.24 -24.47
CA GLU A 793 -8.40 40.88 -25.69
C GLU A 793 -9.51 41.58 -26.51
N ILE A 794 -10.73 41.01 -26.55
CA ILE A 794 -11.90 41.70 -27.13
C ILE A 794 -12.22 42.97 -26.36
N ALA A 795 -12.26 42.87 -25.03
CA ALA A 795 -12.55 44.00 -24.16
C ALA A 795 -11.51 45.11 -24.34
N GLU A 796 -10.22 44.78 -24.39
CA GLU A 796 -9.15 45.74 -24.61
C GLU A 796 -9.29 46.45 -25.96
N SER A 797 -9.64 45.72 -27.03
CA SER A 797 -9.86 46.29 -28.35
C SER A 797 -11.06 47.25 -28.40
N GLU A 798 -12.17 46.91 -27.72
CA GLU A 798 -13.31 47.81 -27.54
C GLU A 798 -12.91 49.05 -26.73
N ASN A 799 -12.28 48.83 -25.58
CA ASN A 799 -11.85 49.88 -24.65
C ASN A 799 -10.94 50.88 -25.34
N LYS A 800 -9.97 50.41 -26.11
CA LYS A 800 -9.07 51.25 -26.90
C LYS A 800 -9.83 52.20 -27.82
N HIS A 801 -10.75 51.67 -28.64
CA HIS A 801 -11.53 52.51 -29.55
C HIS A 801 -12.40 53.53 -28.79
N ILE A 802 -12.97 53.14 -27.65
CA ILE A 802 -13.74 54.05 -26.78
C ILE A 802 -12.85 55.20 -26.29
N LEU A 803 -11.67 54.88 -25.77
CA LEU A 803 -10.74 55.85 -25.17
C LEU A 803 -10.21 56.84 -26.20
N GLU A 804 -9.74 56.36 -27.36
CA GLU A 804 -9.28 57.22 -28.47
C GLU A 804 -10.39 58.18 -28.91
N SER A 805 -11.61 57.66 -29.08
CA SER A 805 -12.76 58.44 -29.50
C SER A 805 -13.21 59.45 -28.43
N LEU A 806 -13.17 59.08 -27.15
CA LEU A 806 -13.56 59.91 -26.01
C LEU A 806 -12.57 61.07 -25.83
N PHE A 807 -11.27 60.76 -25.91
CA PHE A 807 -10.17 61.69 -25.63
C PHE A 807 -9.51 62.30 -26.87
N SER A 808 -10.13 62.24 -28.05
CA SER A 808 -9.54 62.79 -29.29
C SER A 808 -9.25 64.30 -29.28
N LYS A 809 -9.94 65.09 -28.45
CA LYS A 809 -9.71 66.54 -28.27
C LYS A 809 -9.95 66.98 -26.83
N PRO A 810 -9.04 66.65 -25.89
CA PRO A 810 -9.20 67.00 -24.49
C PRO A 810 -8.74 68.44 -24.22
N SER A 811 -9.29 69.08 -23.20
CA SER A 811 -8.81 70.37 -22.72
C SER A 811 -7.52 70.15 -21.93
N ARG A 812 -6.38 70.53 -22.51
CA ARG A 812 -5.06 70.43 -21.88
C ARG A 812 -4.92 71.43 -20.73
N ILE A 813 -4.39 70.97 -19.60
CA ILE A 813 -4.04 71.78 -18.43
C ILE A 813 -2.66 71.33 -17.99
N ASP A 814 -1.66 72.21 -18.04
CA ASP A 814 -0.26 71.86 -17.76
C ASP A 814 0.09 71.84 -16.25
N ASN A 815 -0.81 72.33 -15.38
CA ASN A 815 -0.60 72.32 -13.93
C ASN A 815 -1.51 71.27 -13.26
N PHE A 816 -0.92 70.30 -12.56
CA PHE A 816 -1.64 69.20 -11.90
C PHE A 816 -2.65 69.67 -10.84
N GLU A 817 -2.25 70.61 -9.96
CA GLU A 817 -3.14 71.14 -8.92
C GLU A 817 -4.35 71.84 -9.53
N GLU A 818 -4.15 72.61 -10.61
CA GLU A 818 -5.24 73.26 -11.33
C GLU A 818 -6.16 72.23 -12.00
N TRP A 819 -5.59 71.20 -12.63
CA TRP A 819 -6.34 70.10 -13.23
C TRP A 819 -7.24 69.43 -12.19
N LEU A 820 -6.67 68.99 -11.06
CA LEU A 820 -7.42 68.31 -9.99
C LEU A 820 -8.45 69.23 -9.33
N LYS A 821 -8.12 70.52 -9.13
CA LYS A 821 -9.03 71.52 -8.55
C LYS A 821 -10.23 71.79 -9.45
N ARG A 822 -10.04 71.82 -10.78
CA ARG A 822 -11.14 71.95 -11.74
C ARG A 822 -12.07 70.72 -11.69
N LEU A 823 -11.52 69.51 -11.58
CA LEU A 823 -12.32 68.30 -11.43
C LEU A 823 -13.14 68.32 -10.13
N LYS A 824 -12.50 68.61 -8.98
CA LYS A 824 -13.15 68.68 -7.66
C LYS A 824 -14.26 69.74 -7.57
N ARG A 825 -14.09 70.91 -8.20
CA ARG A 825 -15.08 72.00 -8.19
C ARG A 825 -16.38 71.69 -8.95
N SER A 826 -16.33 70.79 -9.92
CA SER A 826 -17.45 70.51 -10.84
C SER A 826 -18.64 69.79 -10.20
N ARG A 827 -18.46 69.17 -9.01
CA ARG A 827 -19.42 68.24 -8.36
C ARG A 827 -19.87 67.06 -9.24
N LYS A 828 -19.20 66.80 -10.36
CA LYS A 828 -19.52 65.68 -11.27
C LYS A 828 -18.80 64.40 -10.86
N SER A 829 -19.32 63.27 -11.33
CA SER A 829 -18.60 62.00 -11.33
C SER A 829 -17.63 61.92 -12.52
N TRP A 830 -16.44 61.38 -12.30
CA TRP A 830 -15.35 61.35 -13.27
C TRP A 830 -14.88 59.93 -13.56
N PHE A 831 -14.64 59.64 -14.84
CA PHE A 831 -13.87 58.50 -15.30
C PHE A 831 -12.44 58.98 -15.58
N VAL A 832 -11.47 58.41 -14.87
CA VAL A 832 -10.06 58.85 -14.93
C VAL A 832 -9.21 57.73 -15.49
N VAL A 833 -8.36 58.06 -16.46
CA VAL A 833 -7.51 57.12 -17.19
C VAL A 833 -6.07 57.57 -17.09
N SER A 834 -5.21 56.64 -16.69
CA SER A 834 -3.76 56.79 -16.70
C SER A 834 -3.20 56.16 -17.97
N VAL A 835 -2.54 56.96 -18.80
CA VAL A 835 -1.94 56.49 -20.05
C VAL A 835 -0.43 56.48 -19.91
N ARG A 836 0.19 55.31 -20.13
CA ARG A 836 1.65 55.08 -20.11
C ARG A 836 2.35 55.63 -18.87
N THR A 837 1.65 55.60 -17.74
CA THR A 837 2.18 56.08 -16.46
C THR A 837 2.12 54.92 -15.47
N ALA A 838 3.29 54.52 -14.97
CA ALA A 838 3.41 53.39 -14.06
C ALA A 838 2.80 53.69 -12.69
N ASP A 839 2.28 52.65 -12.03
CA ASP A 839 1.62 52.77 -10.72
C ASP A 839 2.56 53.32 -9.66
N TRP A 840 3.83 52.90 -9.68
CA TRP A 840 4.85 53.41 -8.77
C TRP A 840 5.08 54.92 -8.95
N TYR A 841 5.00 55.43 -10.19
CA TYR A 841 5.14 56.86 -10.47
C TYR A 841 4.00 57.65 -9.83
N MET A 842 2.77 57.14 -9.96
CA MET A 842 1.55 57.71 -9.39
C MET A 842 1.59 57.77 -7.86
N ILE A 843 2.25 56.81 -7.21
CA ILE A 843 2.33 56.71 -5.73
C ILE A 843 3.60 57.38 -5.18
N SER A 844 4.64 57.61 -6.01
CA SER A 844 5.90 58.21 -5.58
C SER A 844 5.76 59.72 -5.31
N ASP A 845 6.40 60.21 -4.24
CA ASP A 845 6.42 61.63 -3.85
C ASP A 845 7.34 62.51 -4.74
N ARG A 846 7.62 62.11 -5.99
CA ARG A 846 8.56 62.82 -6.86
C ARG A 846 7.84 63.78 -7.82
N LYS A 847 7.92 65.06 -7.44
CA LYS A 847 7.81 66.30 -8.23
C LYS A 847 6.46 66.93 -8.60
N ASP A 848 5.31 66.25 -8.49
CA ASP A 848 3.98 66.89 -8.71
C ASP A 848 2.96 66.69 -7.57
N ASP A 849 3.38 66.16 -6.41
CA ASP A 849 2.51 65.83 -5.26
C ASP A 849 1.31 64.91 -5.61
N ILE A 850 1.34 64.23 -6.76
CA ILE A 850 0.30 63.30 -7.23
C ILE A 850 0.05 62.21 -6.20
N GLY A 851 1.11 61.56 -5.69
CA GLY A 851 1.03 60.51 -4.67
C GLY A 851 0.32 60.95 -3.39
N LYS A 852 0.52 62.21 -2.95
CA LYS A 852 -0.20 62.77 -1.79
C LYS A 852 -1.71 62.88 -2.03
N GLN A 853 -2.12 63.02 -3.29
CA GLN A 853 -3.52 63.09 -3.69
C GLN A 853 -4.14 61.72 -3.99
N ILE A 854 -3.40 60.60 -3.94
CA ILE A 854 -3.95 59.25 -4.17
C ILE A 854 -4.34 58.56 -2.86
N LYS A 855 -5.51 57.93 -2.87
CA LYS A 855 -5.94 56.88 -1.96
C LYS A 855 -5.67 55.55 -2.65
N ASN A 856 -4.70 54.80 -2.12
CA ASN A 856 -4.33 53.47 -2.59
C ASN A 856 -4.92 52.41 -1.64
N ASP A 857 -5.63 51.43 -2.18
CA ASP A 857 -6.02 50.23 -1.45
C ASP A 857 -5.02 49.10 -1.76
N PHE A 858 -4.08 48.87 -0.85
CA PHE A 858 -3.05 47.84 -1.02
C PHE A 858 -3.61 46.42 -1.09
N SER A 859 -4.87 46.19 -0.69
CA SER A 859 -5.49 44.86 -0.74
C SER A 859 -6.07 44.51 -2.11
N THR A 860 -6.50 45.52 -2.88
CA THR A 860 -7.06 45.32 -4.24
C THR A 860 -6.16 45.87 -5.34
N GLY A 861 -5.18 46.71 -5.02
CA GLY A 861 -4.35 47.43 -6.00
C GLY A 861 -5.01 48.67 -6.59
N ASP A 862 -6.22 49.02 -6.15
CA ASP A 862 -7.00 50.12 -6.71
C ASP A 862 -6.48 51.50 -6.27
N MET A 863 -6.27 52.39 -7.23
CA MET A 863 -5.88 53.79 -6.98
C MET A 863 -7.00 54.77 -7.30
N SER A 864 -7.23 55.75 -6.44
CA SER A 864 -8.22 56.83 -6.67
C SER A 864 -7.72 58.16 -6.10
N PHE A 865 -8.18 59.29 -6.63
CA PHE A 865 -7.86 60.63 -6.13
C PHE A 865 -8.69 61.00 -4.90
N LYS A 866 -8.02 61.40 -3.81
CA LYS A 866 -8.62 61.87 -2.56
C LYS A 866 -9.60 63.00 -2.80
N GLY A 867 -10.86 62.80 -2.41
CA GLY A 867 -11.91 63.81 -2.50
C GLY A 867 -12.39 64.10 -3.93
N LEU A 868 -12.04 63.27 -4.91
CA LEU A 868 -12.65 63.28 -6.25
C LEU A 868 -13.72 62.19 -6.33
N ASN A 869 -14.89 62.52 -6.89
CA ASN A 869 -15.93 61.53 -7.12
C ASN A 869 -15.63 60.76 -8.41
N GLN A 870 -15.03 59.57 -8.28
CA GLN A 870 -14.69 58.69 -9.42
C GLN A 870 -15.65 57.51 -9.53
N VAL A 871 -16.02 57.13 -10.75
CA VAL A 871 -16.92 55.98 -10.99
C VAL A 871 -16.23 54.63 -10.91
N VAL A 872 -14.94 54.59 -11.24
CA VAL A 872 -14.05 53.44 -11.08
C VAL A 872 -12.70 53.96 -10.57
N PRO A 873 -11.88 53.10 -9.95
CA PRO A 873 -10.46 53.37 -9.76
C PRO A 873 -9.81 53.88 -11.05
N ILE A 874 -8.65 54.53 -10.92
CA ILE A 874 -7.88 55.02 -12.08
C ILE A 874 -7.69 53.83 -13.02
N TYR A 875 -8.16 53.97 -14.26
CA TYR A 875 -8.05 52.92 -15.26
C TYR A 875 -6.70 53.05 -15.96
N HIS A 876 -5.86 52.03 -15.87
CA HIS A 876 -4.48 52.05 -16.37
C HIS A 876 -4.42 51.48 -17.79
N VAL A 877 -3.74 52.18 -18.68
CA VAL A 877 -3.56 51.79 -20.09
C VAL A 877 -2.11 51.99 -20.49
N TYR A 878 -1.44 50.91 -20.89
CA TYR A 878 -0.05 50.91 -21.31
C TYR A 878 0.15 51.15 -22.82
N ASP A 879 -0.87 51.66 -23.50
CA ASP A 879 -0.93 51.73 -24.95
C ASP A 879 -0.41 53.05 -25.55
N ASN A 880 0.12 53.02 -26.78
CA ASN A 880 0.84 54.11 -27.45
C ASN A 880 -0.04 55.15 -28.17
N TYR A 881 -1.36 55.00 -28.18
CA TYR A 881 -2.24 55.81 -29.05
C TYR A 881 -2.71 57.14 -28.45
N LEU A 882 -2.68 57.27 -27.13
CA LEU A 882 -2.90 58.55 -26.46
C LEU A 882 -1.56 59.09 -25.93
N PRO A 883 -1.32 60.41 -25.98
CA PRO A 883 -0.20 61.02 -25.28
C PRO A 883 -0.12 60.58 -23.82
N LYS A 884 1.10 60.39 -23.32
CA LYS A 884 1.33 59.99 -21.92
C LYS A 884 0.80 61.04 -20.95
N GLY A 885 0.02 60.61 -19.96
CA GLY A 885 -0.51 61.49 -18.94
C GLY A 885 -1.83 61.03 -18.34
N LEU A 886 -2.50 61.95 -17.65
CA LEU A 886 -3.78 61.70 -16.98
C LEU A 886 -4.94 62.34 -17.74
N TYR A 887 -5.95 61.52 -17.99
CA TYR A 887 -7.17 61.92 -18.68
C TYR A 887 -8.35 61.82 -17.73
N ALA A 888 -9.26 62.78 -17.81
CA ALA A 888 -10.52 62.73 -17.06
C ALA A 888 -11.70 63.09 -17.97
N ALA A 889 -12.73 62.23 -17.97
CA ALA A 889 -14.00 62.46 -18.64
C ALA A 889 -15.13 62.51 -17.60
N SER A 890 -16.00 63.51 -17.71
CA SER A 890 -17.21 63.53 -16.90
C SER A 890 -18.15 62.42 -17.37
N VAL A 891 -18.73 61.68 -16.43
CA VAL A 891 -19.67 60.57 -16.70
C VAL A 891 -20.83 61.01 -17.58
N ASP A 892 -21.41 62.18 -17.30
CA ASP A 892 -22.48 62.80 -18.10
C ASP A 892 -22.12 62.97 -19.60
N ASN A 893 -20.83 62.94 -19.92
CA ASN A 893 -20.26 63.20 -21.24
C ASN A 893 -19.61 61.96 -21.89
N LEU A 894 -19.77 60.77 -21.30
CA LEU A 894 -19.28 59.51 -21.88
C LEU A 894 -19.93 59.20 -23.24
N GLY A 895 -21.06 59.81 -23.59
CA GLY A 895 -21.76 59.51 -24.84
C GLY A 895 -22.58 58.23 -24.73
N LYS A 896 -22.60 57.42 -25.78
CA LYS A 896 -23.39 56.18 -25.82
C LYS A 896 -22.60 55.05 -26.45
N LEU A 897 -22.49 53.94 -25.75
CA LEU A 897 -21.94 52.69 -26.26
C LEU A 897 -23.10 51.78 -26.66
N GLU A 898 -23.07 51.28 -27.89
CA GLU A 898 -24.04 50.31 -28.38
C GLU A 898 -23.33 49.00 -28.70
N ILE A 899 -23.76 47.89 -28.10
CA ILE A 899 -23.24 46.54 -28.36
C ILE A 899 -24.27 45.74 -29.14
N ALA A 900 -23.82 45.00 -30.14
CA ALA A 900 -24.66 44.08 -30.88
C ALA A 900 -24.88 42.80 -30.07
N ASN A 901 -26.13 42.44 -29.81
CA ASN A 901 -26.47 41.18 -29.14
C ASN A 901 -26.75 40.09 -30.17
N SER A 902 -26.02 38.99 -30.05
CA SER A 902 -26.29 37.71 -30.70
C SER A 902 -26.95 36.80 -29.66
N LYS A 903 -28.22 36.37 -29.89
CA LYS A 903 -28.92 35.41 -29.01
C LYS A 903 -28.79 35.72 -27.50
N ASP A 904 -28.98 36.99 -27.13
CA ASP A 904 -28.90 37.52 -25.76
C ASP A 904 -27.49 37.59 -25.12
N GLU A 905 -26.43 37.34 -25.90
CA GLU A 905 -25.03 37.49 -25.49
C GLU A 905 -24.31 38.62 -26.27
N PRO A 906 -23.31 39.30 -25.65
CA PRO A 906 -22.59 40.42 -26.27
C PRO A 906 -21.50 39.98 -27.26
N ILE A 907 -21.17 38.69 -27.30
CA ILE A 907 -20.17 38.09 -28.18
C ILE A 907 -20.82 36.89 -28.87
N GLU A 908 -20.66 36.78 -30.18
CA GLU A 908 -21.04 35.61 -30.96
C GLU A 908 -19.87 34.61 -30.93
N ILE A 909 -20.09 33.42 -30.37
CA ILE A 909 -19.09 32.36 -30.28
C ILE A 909 -19.63 31.08 -30.94
N SER A 910 -18.95 30.58 -31.98
CA SER A 910 -19.18 29.26 -32.55
C SER A 910 -17.89 28.47 -32.64
N ILE A 911 -17.99 27.18 -32.30
CA ILE A 911 -16.93 26.19 -32.47
C ILE A 911 -17.53 25.11 -33.33
N ASP A 912 -17.13 25.08 -34.60
CA ASP A 912 -17.74 24.24 -35.61
C ASP A 912 -16.70 23.23 -36.11
N ALA A 913 -16.92 21.94 -35.86
CA ALA A 913 -16.07 20.89 -36.41
C ALA A 913 -16.24 20.79 -37.92
N TYR A 914 -15.13 20.76 -38.64
CA TYR A 914 -15.13 20.56 -40.08
C TYR A 914 -15.60 19.15 -40.48
N SER A 915 -15.39 18.14 -39.62
CA SER A 915 -15.90 16.78 -39.82
C SER A 915 -17.43 16.71 -39.90
N ASP A 916 -18.11 17.61 -39.18
CA ASP A 916 -19.56 17.54 -38.97
C ASP A 916 -20.32 18.59 -39.79
N ASN A 917 -19.59 19.47 -40.49
CA ASN A 917 -20.15 20.60 -41.23
C ASN A 917 -19.64 20.66 -42.68
N GLU A 918 -20.29 19.90 -43.56
CA GLU A 918 -19.93 19.76 -44.98
C GLU A 918 -19.89 21.11 -45.72
N ARG A 919 -20.79 22.04 -45.39
CA ARG A 919 -20.79 23.38 -46.00
C ARG A 919 -19.55 24.19 -45.62
N LEU A 920 -19.13 24.12 -44.36
CA LEU A 920 -17.93 24.78 -43.89
C LEU A 920 -16.67 24.18 -44.54
N LEU A 921 -16.62 22.85 -44.64
CA LEU A 921 -15.55 22.10 -45.27
C LEU A 921 -15.41 22.45 -46.76
N GLU A 922 -16.46 22.25 -47.55
CA GLU A 922 -16.44 22.52 -49.00
C GLU A 922 -16.19 24.01 -49.29
N GLY A 923 -16.82 24.91 -48.52
CA GLY A 923 -16.58 26.34 -48.67
C GLY A 923 -15.12 26.75 -48.42
N THR A 924 -14.42 26.07 -47.51
CA THR A 924 -12.99 26.31 -47.22
C THR A 924 -12.09 25.65 -48.28
N LEU A 925 -12.46 24.48 -48.78
CA LEU A 925 -11.75 23.79 -49.87
C LEU A 925 -11.91 24.47 -51.24
N GLU A 926 -12.99 25.21 -51.46
CA GLU A 926 -13.18 26.04 -52.66
C GLU A 926 -12.39 27.35 -52.58
N ARG A 927 -12.30 27.96 -51.39
CA ARG A 927 -11.60 29.22 -51.14
C ARG A 927 -10.30 28.97 -50.39
N GLN A 928 -9.37 28.31 -51.07
CA GLN A 928 -8.14 27.80 -50.49
C GLN A 928 -7.20 28.95 -50.10
N PRO A 929 -6.93 29.18 -48.80
CA PRO A 929 -5.86 30.06 -48.38
C PRO A 929 -4.49 29.40 -48.65
N ASP A 930 -3.45 30.21 -48.86
CA ASP A 930 -2.11 29.73 -49.25
C ASP A 930 -1.56 28.67 -48.29
N TRP A 931 -1.73 28.86 -46.97
CA TRP A 931 -1.28 27.93 -45.94
C TRP A 931 -1.98 26.55 -46.03
N LEU A 932 -3.20 26.47 -46.59
CA LEU A 932 -3.91 25.19 -46.75
C LEU A 932 -3.41 24.46 -47.99
N ILE A 933 -3.00 25.19 -49.03
CA ILE A 933 -2.42 24.60 -50.25
C ILE A 933 -1.11 23.86 -49.91
N GLU A 934 -0.34 24.37 -48.96
CA GLU A 934 0.88 23.74 -48.44
C GLU A 934 0.64 22.36 -47.81
N LYS A 935 -0.59 22.01 -47.44
CA LYS A 935 -0.95 20.71 -46.84
C LYS A 935 -1.07 19.57 -47.87
N GLY A 936 -0.98 19.86 -49.17
CA GLY A 936 -0.88 18.83 -50.22
C GLY A 936 -2.05 18.80 -51.19
N ASP A 937 -2.43 17.61 -51.64
CA ASP A 937 -3.55 17.43 -52.57
C ASP A 937 -4.91 17.70 -51.90
N ARG A 938 -6.01 17.65 -52.67
CA ARG A 938 -7.34 17.93 -52.13
C ARG A 938 -7.72 16.98 -50.99
N THR A 939 -7.34 15.70 -51.11
CA THR A 939 -7.65 14.67 -50.12
C THR A 939 -6.92 14.92 -48.81
N ALA A 940 -5.62 15.23 -48.86
CA ALA A 940 -4.82 15.57 -47.68
C ALA A 940 -5.35 16.83 -46.98
N ARG A 941 -5.76 17.84 -47.76
CA ARG A 941 -6.42 19.05 -47.24
C ARG A 941 -7.75 18.75 -46.57
N GLU A 942 -8.56 17.88 -47.15
CA GLU A 942 -9.84 17.47 -46.60
C GLU A 942 -9.67 16.73 -45.28
N ILE A 943 -8.77 15.74 -45.24
CA ILE A 943 -8.44 14.98 -44.00
C ILE A 943 -7.94 15.94 -42.93
N PHE A 944 -6.97 16.80 -43.26
CA PHE A 944 -6.46 17.81 -42.34
C PHE A 944 -7.61 18.65 -41.78
N LEU A 945 -8.44 19.26 -42.63
CA LEU A 945 -9.54 20.10 -42.15
C LEU A 945 -10.49 19.32 -41.24
N LYS A 946 -10.85 18.07 -41.56
CA LYS A 946 -11.77 17.27 -40.72
C LYS A 946 -11.22 16.99 -39.31
N THR A 947 -9.92 17.08 -39.08
CA THR A 947 -9.29 17.00 -37.74
C THR A 947 -9.31 18.32 -36.96
N GLN A 948 -9.91 19.37 -37.54
CA GLN A 948 -9.90 20.72 -37.00
C GLN A 948 -11.30 21.21 -36.67
N VAL A 949 -11.35 22.25 -35.85
CA VAL A 949 -12.53 23.08 -35.62
C VAL A 949 -12.29 24.48 -36.15
N ARG A 950 -13.35 25.12 -36.62
CA ARG A 950 -13.38 26.56 -36.81
C ARG A 950 -13.77 27.20 -35.48
N MET A 951 -12.85 27.95 -34.90
CA MET A 951 -13.11 28.83 -33.77
C MET A 951 -13.49 30.22 -34.29
N PHE A 952 -14.77 30.55 -34.17
CA PHE A 952 -15.32 31.84 -34.55
C PHE A 952 -15.80 32.59 -33.32
N ILE A 953 -15.16 33.69 -33.02
CA ILE A 953 -15.52 34.59 -31.93
C ILE A 953 -15.67 35.96 -32.55
N LYS A 954 -16.80 36.63 -32.34
CA LYS A 954 -17.07 37.93 -32.93
C LYS A 954 -17.82 38.83 -31.97
N HIS A 955 -17.26 39.99 -31.75
CA HIS A 955 -17.88 41.06 -31.01
C HIS A 955 -18.09 42.26 -31.94
N ALA A 956 -19.26 42.89 -31.87
CA ALA A 956 -19.55 44.08 -32.64
C ALA A 956 -20.09 45.20 -31.76
N PHE A 957 -19.48 46.37 -31.85
CA PHE A 957 -19.84 47.52 -31.03
C PHE A 957 -19.82 48.83 -31.85
N ARG A 958 -20.49 49.83 -31.31
CA ARG A 958 -20.50 51.19 -31.84
C ARG A 958 -20.49 52.18 -30.71
N TYR A 959 -19.43 52.96 -30.65
CA TYR A 959 -19.32 54.05 -29.70
C TYR A 959 -19.63 55.40 -30.35
N LYS A 960 -20.54 56.17 -29.75
CA LYS A 960 -20.90 57.53 -30.17
C LYS A 960 -20.62 58.51 -29.04
N PRO A 961 -19.50 59.27 -29.09
CA PRO A 961 -19.18 60.25 -28.07
C PRO A 961 -20.15 61.45 -28.11
N LYS A 962 -20.37 62.10 -26.97
CA LYS A 962 -21.25 63.29 -26.88
C LYS A 962 -20.61 64.51 -27.59
N GLY A 963 -21.44 65.37 -28.20
CA GLY A 963 -20.98 66.51 -29.00
C GLY A 963 -20.29 67.65 -28.22
N LYS A 964 -20.75 67.98 -27.00
CA LYS A 964 -20.04 68.85 -26.05
C LYS A 964 -19.35 67.97 -25.02
N ARG A 965 -18.01 67.96 -24.99
CA ARG A 965 -17.21 67.12 -24.09
C ARG A 965 -16.53 67.97 -23.03
N SER A 966 -16.67 67.57 -21.76
CA SER A 966 -15.81 68.04 -20.67
C SER A 966 -14.78 66.96 -20.41
N THR A 967 -13.78 66.87 -21.28
CA THR A 967 -12.62 66.00 -21.13
C THR A 967 -11.40 66.86 -20.85
N PHE A 968 -10.60 66.46 -19.87
CA PHE A 968 -9.39 67.16 -19.44
C PHE A 968 -8.18 66.25 -19.58
N TYR A 969 -7.02 66.84 -19.89
CA TYR A 969 -5.76 66.14 -20.04
C TYR A 969 -4.64 66.88 -19.30
N TYR A 970 -3.89 66.13 -18.51
CA TYR A 970 -2.66 66.57 -17.84
C TYR A 970 -1.47 65.78 -18.42
N PRO A 971 -0.50 66.43 -19.09
CA PRO A 971 0.67 65.75 -19.63
C PRO A 971 1.65 65.35 -18.53
N ILE A 972 2.31 64.18 -18.69
CA ILE A 972 3.40 63.72 -17.81
C ILE A 972 4.66 63.54 -18.69
N ASP A 973 5.78 64.18 -18.32
CA ASP A 973 7.02 64.15 -19.11
C ASP A 973 7.72 62.78 -19.08
N ASP A 974 8.44 62.45 -20.16
CA ASP A 974 9.18 61.19 -20.30
C ASP A 974 10.49 61.14 -19.50
N LYS A 975 11.01 62.30 -19.07
CA LYS A 975 12.28 62.37 -18.32
C LYS A 975 12.19 61.92 -16.86
N ASP A 976 10.97 61.71 -16.35
CA ASP A 976 10.71 61.47 -14.94
C ASP A 976 10.23 60.02 -14.64
N SER A 977 10.24 59.11 -15.62
CA SER A 977 9.54 57.81 -15.52
C SER A 977 10.36 56.54 -15.76
N ASP A 978 11.69 56.60 -15.89
CA ASP A 978 12.53 55.40 -15.90
C ASP A 978 12.86 54.93 -14.47
#